data_AF-A0A7C5IS52-F1
#
_entry.id   AF-A0A7C5IS52-F1
#
_cell.length_a   1.000
_cell.length_b   1.000
_cell.length_c   1.000
_cell.angle_alpha   90.00
_cell.angle_beta   90.00
_cell.angle_gamma   90.00
#
_symmetry.space_group_name_H-M   'P 1'
#
loop_
_entity.id
_entity.type
_entity.pdbx_description
1 polymer ?
#
loop_
_entity_poly.entity_id
_entity_poly.type
_entity_poly.pdbx_seq_one_letter_code
_entity_poly.pdbx_strand_id
1 'polypeptide(L)'
;MRAAIHQYKLRLTNLSQGNRSLKLGRLSKRKDLDITVAAFANKYSSEEIVARIVAGKSVDLLRSLSARDEKSNLLDRHLNKLYREVTTIYAETGTDDLFLGYPFVEGRFLDGSIARCPLLLFPVRLVRDFQRRPRWRLEVPKEEDVTFNKTFFLAYEKFQEVRLSDDFWDSQLEHFPDIQELLNHLYQFFKDEELQINFNSELFQYKVARFMDKNKALLEKLPAGLLKLQPNAVLGIFPQSDSALLQDYEALESQAGHFKLKEFFQAVPAPSIETYVKEDQRYFVTAVDHSQEEALLRIHHDQSVVVHGPPGTGKSQVILNLIADALARGQKVLVCSQKRAALDVVFHRLHKIGLSRFAVLVHDYRGDRNKIFRQIRKQIDDIDAFREERMDLNLDKWMRDFRLDSRKIDDHNHFFEALYSALTTVGRYGLSPHQLYLLADSQLPLIDLGDHPRQFDYGKMLRFTERLLDLLSYQEFFQKDHPWRQRLSFHSHGFNVRDRLREKLAQLPAEIDALHASAQKIAFLDEPFEEPEEIDAVIVTYSKLVEQLKVPGTAIDFAAYEGQGLKMTSVRSSLAKLERIFKRIASFRILDDFSLLLYHDLAEHFANYEREKDNLGRFFSLSWMRGRWYLKAILSKKDRLFKEEDFKEFKQELEVLHRLMRLYHVLEKDRFFADLPLTDTPERMLAWHGRKVSSLATIKAIREVSLAPPLKPRFRGVDFDAVHWEATVRTLDDLAALSKLLHATFLKWRSWLHNGQIRLLAQGMFQVDAAKSFADALASTFAEAFEDLRGLDNLI
;
A
#
# COMPACT_ATOMS: atom_id res chain seq x y z
N MET A 1 18.10 -27.99 -11.21
CA MET A 1 17.53 -29.26 -10.70
C MET A 1 17.90 -30.41 -11.62
N ARG A 2 17.55 -30.35 -12.92
CA ARG A 2 17.98 -31.32 -13.95
C ARG A 2 19.47 -31.68 -13.89
N ALA A 3 20.39 -30.71 -13.90
CA ALA A 3 21.83 -31.00 -13.79
C ALA A 3 22.26 -31.76 -12.51
N ALA A 4 21.63 -31.47 -11.36
CA ALA A 4 21.92 -32.17 -10.10
C ALA A 4 21.30 -33.58 -10.10
N ILE A 5 20.07 -33.72 -10.60
CA ILE A 5 19.41 -35.03 -10.81
C ILE A 5 20.26 -35.88 -11.76
N HIS A 6 20.71 -35.33 -12.88
CA HIS A 6 21.58 -35.99 -13.84
C HIS A 6 22.90 -36.47 -13.20
N GLN A 7 23.55 -35.66 -12.35
CA GLN A 7 24.70 -36.12 -11.55
C GLN A 7 24.37 -37.25 -10.56
N TYR A 8 23.19 -37.24 -9.95
CA TYR A 8 22.74 -38.34 -9.10
C TYR A 8 22.40 -39.60 -9.92
N LYS A 9 21.82 -39.46 -11.13
CA LYS A 9 21.62 -40.57 -12.08
C LYS A 9 22.97 -41.22 -12.40
N LEU A 10 24.00 -40.43 -12.75
CA LEU A 10 25.36 -40.93 -13.00
C LEU A 10 25.95 -41.72 -11.81
N ARG A 11 25.59 -41.38 -10.57
CA ARG A 11 26.02 -42.10 -9.36
C ARG A 11 25.21 -43.37 -9.08
N LEU A 12 23.96 -43.42 -9.56
CA LEU A 12 23.03 -44.53 -9.34
C LEU A 12 23.12 -45.59 -10.47
N THR A 13 23.57 -45.21 -11.66
CA THR A 13 23.76 -46.14 -12.79
C THR A 13 25.03 -46.97 -12.60
N ASN A 14 24.90 -48.29 -12.62
CA ASN A 14 26.03 -49.19 -12.51
C ASN A 14 26.82 -49.26 -13.83
N LEU A 15 27.86 -48.43 -13.96
CA LEU A 15 28.77 -48.44 -15.11
C LEU A 15 29.88 -49.50 -15.01
N SER A 16 29.72 -50.52 -14.14
CA SER A 16 30.70 -51.58 -14.03
C SER A 16 30.68 -52.51 -15.25
N GLN A 17 31.81 -53.15 -15.52
CA GLN A 17 31.94 -54.18 -16.55
C GLN A 17 31.11 -55.45 -16.28
N GLY A 18 30.44 -55.54 -15.12
CA GLY A 18 29.47 -56.58 -14.79
C GLY A 18 28.03 -56.26 -15.23
N ASN A 19 27.73 -55.00 -15.61
CA ASN A 19 26.42 -54.63 -16.10
C ASN A 19 26.20 -55.19 -17.53
N ARG A 20 25.15 -55.98 -17.68
CA ARG A 20 24.80 -56.67 -18.93
C ARG A 20 24.31 -55.71 -20.01
N SER A 21 23.76 -54.56 -19.61
CA SER A 21 23.40 -53.46 -20.51
C SER A 21 24.62 -52.74 -21.07
N LEU A 22 25.82 -52.92 -20.49
CA LEU A 22 27.07 -52.37 -21.01
C LEU A 22 27.94 -53.44 -21.70
N LYS A 23 27.93 -54.66 -21.16
CA LYS A 23 28.77 -55.76 -21.64
C LYS A 23 28.07 -57.12 -21.59
N LEU A 24 27.69 -57.59 -22.76
CA LEU A 24 27.19 -58.93 -23.02
C LEU A 24 28.26 -59.73 -23.79
N GLY A 25 29.14 -60.43 -23.05
CA GLY A 25 30.16 -61.29 -23.69
C GLY A 25 29.57 -62.59 -24.25
N ARG A 26 28.59 -63.15 -23.54
CA ARG A 26 27.99 -64.47 -23.80
C ARG A 26 26.49 -64.46 -23.52
N LEU A 27 25.72 -65.14 -24.37
CA LEU A 27 24.28 -65.29 -24.17
C LEU A 27 23.96 -66.29 -23.03
N SER A 28 23.09 -65.87 -22.13
CA SER A 28 22.56 -66.65 -21.03
C SER A 28 21.32 -67.41 -21.46
N LYS A 29 21.31 -68.73 -21.24
CA LYS A 29 20.16 -69.62 -21.53
C LYS A 29 18.88 -69.31 -20.72
N ARG A 30 18.93 -68.34 -19.81
CA ARG A 30 17.78 -67.89 -19.00
C ARG A 30 17.36 -66.46 -19.30
N LYS A 31 18.26 -65.63 -19.83
CA LYS A 31 18.06 -64.18 -19.92
C LYS A 31 18.09 -63.63 -21.34
N ASP A 32 18.63 -64.38 -22.29
CA ASP A 32 18.83 -63.89 -23.65
C ASP A 32 18.48 -64.96 -24.70
N LEU A 33 17.97 -64.52 -25.84
CA LEU A 33 17.70 -65.32 -27.01
C LEU A 33 18.25 -64.59 -28.24
N ASP A 34 19.12 -65.26 -29.00
CA ASP A 34 19.52 -64.81 -30.33
C ASP A 34 18.33 -64.95 -31.30
N ILE A 35 17.92 -63.85 -31.92
CA ILE A 35 16.77 -63.84 -32.84
C ILE A 35 16.99 -64.75 -34.04
N THR A 36 18.24 -64.99 -34.45
CA THR A 36 18.53 -65.90 -35.56
C THR A 36 18.08 -67.33 -35.27
N VAL A 37 17.98 -67.73 -33.99
CA VAL A 37 17.46 -69.05 -33.60
C VAL A 37 15.94 -69.13 -33.77
N ALA A 38 15.23 -68.01 -33.59
CA ALA A 38 13.78 -67.94 -33.72
C ALA A 38 13.29 -67.97 -35.17
N ALA A 39 14.11 -67.49 -36.12
CA ALA A 39 13.81 -67.51 -37.55
C ALA A 39 13.55 -68.92 -38.09
N PHE A 40 14.20 -69.95 -37.53
CA PHE A 40 14.05 -71.33 -38.01
C PHE A 40 12.74 -72.02 -37.61
N ALA A 41 12.05 -71.50 -36.59
CA ALA A 41 10.83 -72.11 -36.05
C ALA A 41 9.53 -71.52 -36.64
N ASN A 42 9.65 -70.54 -37.53
CA ASN A 42 8.55 -69.74 -38.07
C ASN A 42 8.66 -69.55 -39.58
N LYS A 43 7.65 -68.91 -40.19
CA LYS A 43 7.70 -68.46 -41.60
C LYS A 43 8.47 -67.15 -41.80
N TYR A 44 8.98 -66.52 -40.74
CA TYR A 44 9.68 -65.24 -40.83
C TYR A 44 11.19 -65.43 -40.80
N SER A 45 11.93 -64.70 -41.64
CA SER A 45 13.39 -64.59 -41.51
C SER A 45 13.78 -63.78 -40.27
N SER A 46 15.06 -63.85 -39.86
CA SER A 46 15.57 -63.07 -38.72
C SER A 46 15.40 -61.57 -38.95
N GLU A 47 15.64 -61.16 -40.20
CA GLU A 47 15.42 -59.81 -40.70
C GLU A 47 13.95 -59.44 -40.53
N GLU A 48 13.01 -60.20 -41.08
CA GLU A 48 11.57 -59.89 -40.97
C GLU A 48 11.09 -59.75 -39.53
N ILE A 49 11.63 -60.53 -38.57
CA ILE A 49 11.32 -60.39 -37.15
C ILE A 49 11.77 -59.01 -36.63
N VAL A 50 13.01 -58.61 -36.92
CA VAL A 50 13.56 -57.31 -36.49
C VAL A 50 12.83 -56.16 -37.17
N ALA A 51 12.61 -56.19 -38.50
CA ALA A 51 11.85 -55.16 -39.22
C ALA A 51 10.46 -54.92 -38.66
N ARG A 52 9.74 -55.99 -38.30
CA ARG A 52 8.41 -55.85 -37.72
C ARG A 52 8.44 -55.13 -36.37
N ILE A 53 9.38 -55.49 -35.49
CA ILE A 53 9.50 -54.86 -34.18
C ILE A 53 9.95 -53.40 -34.30
N VAL A 54 10.88 -53.11 -35.21
CA VAL A 54 11.30 -51.73 -35.52
C VAL A 54 10.11 -50.89 -35.99
N ALA A 55 9.25 -51.46 -36.83
CA ALA A 55 8.01 -50.85 -37.31
C ALA A 55 6.83 -50.89 -36.31
N GLY A 56 7.07 -51.19 -35.03
CA GLY A 56 6.04 -51.20 -33.99
C GLY A 56 5.02 -52.34 -34.11
N LYS A 57 5.32 -53.40 -34.87
CA LYS A 57 4.40 -54.51 -35.16
C LYS A 57 4.79 -55.75 -34.36
N SER A 58 3.82 -56.28 -33.62
CA SER A 58 3.95 -57.58 -32.94
C SER A 58 4.27 -58.72 -33.92
N VAL A 59 5.03 -59.69 -33.42
CA VAL A 59 5.49 -60.85 -34.19
C VAL A 59 5.32 -62.14 -33.39
N ASP A 60 4.75 -63.16 -34.02
CA ASP A 60 4.71 -64.49 -33.41
C ASP A 60 6.12 -65.08 -33.47
N LEU A 61 6.64 -65.65 -32.37
CA LEU A 61 7.94 -66.34 -32.35
C LEU A 61 7.80 -67.87 -32.47
N LEU A 62 6.65 -68.42 -32.05
CA LEU A 62 6.38 -69.84 -32.19
C LEU A 62 4.87 -70.07 -32.29
N ARG A 63 4.40 -70.59 -33.44
CA ARG A 63 2.96 -70.77 -33.70
C ARG A 63 2.40 -72.11 -33.20
N SER A 64 3.14 -73.20 -33.33
CA SER A 64 2.72 -74.53 -32.89
C SER A 64 3.91 -75.38 -32.44
N LEU A 65 3.65 -76.42 -31.64
CA LEU A 65 4.63 -77.48 -31.41
C LEU A 65 4.31 -78.70 -32.24
N SER A 66 5.36 -79.37 -32.70
CA SER A 66 5.32 -80.74 -33.19
C SER A 66 6.32 -81.59 -32.42
N ALA A 67 5.95 -82.81 -32.06
CA ALA A 67 6.85 -83.77 -31.45
C ALA A 67 8.05 -84.12 -32.35
N ARG A 68 7.93 -83.86 -33.67
CA ARG A 68 8.98 -84.13 -34.67
C ARG A 68 9.90 -82.94 -34.95
N ASP A 69 9.61 -81.76 -34.40
CA ASP A 69 10.43 -80.55 -34.60
C ASP A 69 11.26 -80.24 -33.36
N GLU A 70 12.47 -80.80 -33.33
CA GLU A 70 13.42 -80.62 -32.22
C GLU A 70 13.79 -79.14 -31.99
N LYS A 71 13.92 -78.34 -33.06
CA LYS A 71 14.33 -76.93 -32.98
C LYS A 71 13.24 -76.08 -32.32
N SER A 72 11.99 -76.26 -32.72
CA SER A 72 10.84 -75.59 -32.10
C SER A 72 10.67 -75.98 -30.61
N ASN A 73 10.92 -77.24 -30.26
CA ASN A 73 10.88 -77.71 -28.87
C ASN A 73 12.02 -77.12 -28.00
N LEU A 74 13.20 -76.89 -28.59
CA LEU A 74 14.31 -76.21 -27.91
C LEU A 74 14.01 -74.73 -27.70
N LEU A 75 13.48 -74.05 -28.72
CA LEU A 75 13.09 -72.64 -28.65
C LEU A 75 12.03 -72.42 -27.57
N ASP A 76 11.00 -73.26 -27.52
CA ASP A 76 9.97 -73.18 -26.48
C ASP A 76 10.52 -73.32 -25.05
N ARG A 77 11.42 -74.28 -24.83
CA ARG A 77 12.05 -74.46 -23.52
C ARG A 77 12.88 -73.24 -23.13
N HIS A 78 13.46 -72.55 -24.11
CA HIS A 78 14.23 -71.34 -23.87
C HIS A 78 13.33 -70.16 -23.55
N LEU A 79 12.29 -69.91 -24.37
CA LEU A 79 11.30 -68.85 -24.16
C LEU A 79 10.56 -69.01 -22.82
N ASN A 80 10.25 -70.23 -22.41
CA ASN A 80 9.69 -70.50 -21.07
C ASN A 80 10.61 -70.05 -19.93
N LYS A 81 11.93 -70.26 -20.06
CA LYS A 81 12.89 -69.85 -19.04
C LYS A 81 13.01 -68.33 -19.00
N LEU A 82 13.10 -67.70 -20.16
CA LEU A 82 13.12 -66.25 -20.29
C LEU A 82 11.87 -65.61 -19.70
N TYR A 83 10.69 -66.09 -20.08
CA TYR A 83 9.41 -65.63 -19.56
C TYR A 83 9.36 -65.68 -18.03
N ARG A 84 9.73 -66.81 -17.43
CA ARG A 84 9.75 -66.95 -15.95
C ARG A 84 10.70 -65.97 -15.28
N GLU A 85 11.88 -65.75 -15.84
CA GLU A 85 12.84 -64.80 -15.30
C GLU A 85 12.28 -63.37 -15.39
N VAL A 86 11.73 -62.97 -16.54
CA VAL A 86 11.12 -61.65 -16.74
C VAL A 86 9.96 -61.42 -15.77
N THR A 87 9.04 -62.37 -15.64
CA THR A 87 7.92 -62.27 -14.68
C THR A 87 8.41 -62.16 -13.23
N THR A 88 9.50 -62.85 -12.89
CA THR A 88 10.09 -62.77 -11.54
C THR A 88 10.69 -61.38 -11.29
N ILE A 89 11.44 -60.85 -12.25
CA ILE A 89 12.03 -59.51 -12.16
C ILE A 89 10.92 -58.46 -12.02
N TYR A 90 9.88 -58.52 -12.85
CA TYR A 90 8.73 -57.62 -12.76
C TYR A 90 8.05 -57.71 -11.39
N ALA A 91 7.84 -58.92 -10.85
CA ALA A 91 7.25 -59.10 -9.53
C ALA A 91 8.13 -58.56 -8.37
N GLU A 92 9.46 -58.59 -8.52
CA GLU A 92 10.42 -58.13 -7.51
C GLU A 92 10.70 -56.62 -7.57
N THR A 93 10.73 -56.06 -8.78
CA THR A 93 11.23 -54.70 -9.05
C THR A 93 10.18 -53.76 -9.63
N GLY A 94 9.09 -54.30 -10.19
CA GLY A 94 8.10 -53.53 -10.93
C GLY A 94 8.55 -53.09 -12.32
N THR A 95 9.73 -53.51 -12.80
CA THR A 95 10.30 -53.03 -14.06
C THR A 95 10.16 -54.05 -15.19
N ASP A 96 9.81 -53.56 -16.39
CA ASP A 96 9.79 -54.34 -17.63
C ASP A 96 11.16 -54.23 -18.32
N ASP A 97 12.10 -55.07 -17.91
CA ASP A 97 13.49 -55.03 -18.42
C ASP A 97 13.72 -55.84 -19.71
N LEU A 98 12.66 -56.35 -20.34
CA LEU A 98 12.76 -57.17 -21.55
C LEU A 98 12.73 -56.30 -22.82
N PHE A 99 13.80 -56.37 -23.60
CA PHE A 99 13.90 -55.62 -24.85
C PHE A 99 14.40 -56.50 -26.00
N LEU A 100 14.04 -56.14 -27.22
CA LEU A 100 14.82 -56.50 -28.39
C LEU A 100 15.95 -55.49 -28.53
N GLY A 101 17.18 -55.92 -28.32
CA GLY A 101 18.37 -55.10 -28.53
C GLY A 101 18.88 -55.18 -29.97
N TYR A 102 18.96 -54.04 -30.66
CA TYR A 102 19.49 -53.93 -32.03
C TYR A 102 19.78 -52.46 -32.41
N PRO A 103 20.81 -52.13 -33.22
CA PRO A 103 21.99 -52.93 -33.49
C PRO A 103 22.87 -53.03 -32.22
N PHE A 104 23.93 -53.83 -32.25
CA PHE A 104 24.89 -53.91 -31.14
C PHE A 104 26.08 -52.99 -31.38
N VAL A 105 26.56 -52.34 -30.32
CA VAL A 105 27.88 -51.70 -30.29
C VAL A 105 28.90 -52.72 -29.79
N GLU A 106 30.03 -52.85 -30.47
CA GLU A 106 31.17 -53.66 -30.05
C GLU A 106 32.47 -52.86 -30.17
N GLY A 107 33.23 -52.78 -29.08
CA GLY A 107 34.52 -52.11 -29.07
C GLY A 107 35.07 -51.84 -27.68
N ARG A 108 36.00 -50.89 -27.60
CA ARG A 108 36.68 -50.53 -26.36
C ARG A 108 36.71 -49.02 -26.19
N PHE A 109 36.37 -48.54 -25.00
CA PHE A 109 36.49 -47.12 -24.65
C PHE A 109 37.97 -46.71 -24.47
N LEU A 110 38.26 -45.42 -24.31
CA LEU A 110 39.64 -44.91 -24.14
C LEU A 110 40.30 -45.42 -22.86
N ASP A 111 39.54 -45.58 -21.79
CA ASP A 111 40.00 -46.14 -20.51
C ASP A 111 40.31 -47.65 -20.57
N GLY A 112 40.05 -48.30 -21.71
CA GLY A 112 40.26 -49.72 -21.93
C GLY A 112 39.08 -50.62 -21.52
N SER A 113 38.00 -50.03 -20.98
CA SER A 113 36.78 -50.77 -20.67
C SER A 113 36.05 -51.20 -21.95
N ILE A 114 35.36 -52.34 -21.90
CA ILE A 114 34.75 -52.97 -23.09
C ILE A 114 33.28 -52.59 -23.18
N ALA A 115 32.83 -52.21 -24.38
CA ALA A 115 31.42 -52.08 -24.73
C ALA A 115 31.03 -53.23 -25.65
N ARG A 116 30.03 -54.02 -25.24
CA ARG A 116 29.42 -55.03 -26.11
C ARG A 116 27.95 -55.15 -25.77
N CYS A 117 27.13 -54.25 -26.28
CA CYS A 117 25.75 -54.07 -25.82
C CYS A 117 24.85 -53.59 -26.96
N PRO A 118 23.52 -53.72 -26.84
CA PRO A 118 22.62 -53.08 -27.79
C PRO A 118 22.77 -51.56 -27.74
N LEU A 119 22.66 -50.91 -28.89
CA LEU A 119 22.60 -49.45 -29.02
C LEU A 119 21.19 -48.96 -28.70
N LEU A 120 20.18 -49.57 -29.32
CA LEU A 120 18.77 -49.30 -29.08
C LEU A 120 18.08 -50.49 -28.43
N LEU A 121 17.07 -50.16 -27.64
CA LEU A 121 16.24 -51.09 -26.91
C LEU A 121 14.80 -50.89 -27.37
N PHE A 122 14.29 -51.87 -28.10
CA PHE A 122 12.90 -51.89 -28.54
C PHE A 122 12.07 -52.59 -27.47
N PRO A 123 11.10 -51.88 -26.84
CA PRO A 123 10.26 -52.46 -25.79
C PRO A 123 9.42 -53.59 -26.36
N VAL A 124 9.47 -54.77 -25.71
CA VAL A 124 8.70 -55.94 -26.12
C VAL A 124 8.22 -56.73 -24.92
N ARG A 125 6.98 -57.23 -24.99
CA ARG A 125 6.41 -58.14 -23.99
C ARG A 125 6.33 -59.54 -24.56
N LEU A 126 6.87 -60.50 -23.81
CA LEU A 126 6.79 -61.91 -24.17
C LEU A 126 5.48 -62.51 -23.66
N VAL A 127 4.53 -62.71 -24.57
CA VAL A 127 3.19 -63.22 -24.24
C VAL A 127 3.08 -64.69 -24.62
N ARG A 128 2.44 -65.46 -23.74
CA ARG A 128 2.16 -66.88 -23.90
C ARG A 128 0.66 -67.13 -23.98
N ASP A 129 0.16 -67.51 -25.14
CA ASP A 129 -1.26 -67.83 -25.35
C ASP A 129 -1.44 -69.34 -25.62
N PHE A 130 -2.33 -69.97 -24.86
CA PHE A 130 -2.70 -71.37 -25.02
C PHE A 130 -4.07 -71.57 -25.68
N GLN A 131 -4.89 -70.52 -25.75
CA GLN A 131 -6.31 -70.58 -26.11
C GLN A 131 -6.58 -70.22 -27.57
N ARG A 132 -5.84 -69.25 -28.16
CA ARG A 132 -6.12 -68.76 -29.53
C ARG A 132 -5.01 -69.01 -30.58
N ARG A 133 -3.93 -69.71 -30.18
CA ARG A 133 -2.76 -70.25 -30.94
C ARG A 133 -2.04 -69.28 -31.89
N PRO A 134 -1.13 -68.46 -31.34
CA PRO A 134 0.31 -68.83 -31.30
C PRO A 134 0.82 -69.07 -29.87
N ARG A 135 1.83 -69.94 -29.71
CA ARG A 135 2.37 -70.35 -28.40
C ARG A 135 3.21 -69.27 -27.72
N TRP A 136 3.98 -68.53 -28.52
CA TRP A 136 4.79 -67.40 -28.07
C TRP A 136 4.69 -66.25 -29.05
N ARG A 137 4.42 -65.06 -28.54
CA ARG A 137 4.37 -63.82 -29.29
C ARG A 137 5.20 -62.76 -28.59
N LEU A 138 5.93 -61.97 -29.36
CA LEU A 138 6.46 -60.68 -28.91
C LEU A 138 5.45 -59.61 -29.29
N GLU A 139 4.88 -58.99 -28.26
CA GLU A 139 4.00 -57.84 -28.42
C GLU A 139 4.80 -56.56 -28.21
N VAL A 140 4.63 -55.60 -29.11
CA VAL A 140 5.20 -54.26 -28.94
C VAL A 140 4.16 -53.42 -28.18
N PRO A 141 4.47 -52.90 -26.98
CA PRO A 141 3.56 -52.01 -26.26
C PRO A 141 3.30 -50.74 -27.09
N LYS A 142 2.06 -50.24 -27.10
CA LYS A 142 1.70 -49.03 -27.87
C LYS A 142 2.08 -47.72 -27.17
N GLU A 143 2.40 -47.78 -25.88
CA GLU A 143 2.64 -46.62 -25.02
C GLU A 143 4.12 -46.50 -24.60
N GLU A 144 4.98 -47.38 -25.12
CA GLU A 144 6.41 -47.37 -24.81
C GLU A 144 7.22 -47.09 -26.07
N ASP A 145 8.02 -46.02 -26.04
CA ASP A 145 8.87 -45.61 -27.15
C ASP A 145 10.16 -46.42 -27.22
N VAL A 146 10.82 -46.37 -28.38
CA VAL A 146 12.16 -46.93 -28.54
C VAL A 146 13.13 -46.07 -27.72
N THR A 147 14.06 -46.72 -27.03
CA THR A 147 15.02 -45.99 -26.19
C THR A 147 16.46 -46.28 -26.61
N PHE A 148 17.30 -45.26 -26.53
CA PHE A 148 18.75 -45.48 -26.50
C PHE A 148 19.12 -46.25 -25.23
N ASN A 149 20.12 -47.13 -25.33
CA ASN A 149 20.71 -47.77 -24.17
C ASN A 149 21.42 -46.72 -23.30
N LYS A 150 20.69 -46.19 -22.31
CA LYS A 150 21.16 -45.11 -21.43
C LYS A 150 22.48 -45.48 -20.74
N THR A 151 22.63 -46.74 -20.34
CA THR A 151 23.86 -47.22 -19.68
C THR A 151 25.07 -47.08 -20.60
N PHE A 152 24.92 -47.40 -21.89
CA PHE A 152 25.99 -47.25 -22.87
C PHE A 152 26.38 -45.78 -23.06
N PHE A 153 25.40 -44.88 -23.24
CA PHE A 153 25.69 -43.46 -23.48
C PHE A 153 26.25 -42.74 -22.25
N LEU A 154 25.80 -43.08 -21.05
CA LEU A 154 26.43 -42.57 -19.81
C LEU A 154 27.89 -43.06 -19.67
N ALA A 155 28.17 -44.31 -20.08
CA ALA A 155 29.54 -44.82 -20.14
C ALA A 155 30.35 -44.12 -21.25
N TYR A 156 29.73 -43.83 -22.38
CA TYR A 156 30.35 -43.12 -23.49
C TYR A 156 30.77 -41.71 -23.09
N GLU A 157 29.87 -40.91 -22.49
CA GLU A 157 30.20 -39.57 -21.98
C GLU A 157 31.40 -39.61 -21.02
N LYS A 158 31.35 -40.57 -20.08
CA LYS A 158 32.37 -40.71 -19.05
C LYS A 158 33.73 -41.13 -19.59
N PHE A 159 33.77 -42.13 -20.48
CA PHE A 159 35.02 -42.78 -20.89
C PHE A 159 35.55 -42.30 -22.23
N GLN A 160 34.77 -41.53 -22.99
CA GLN A 160 35.23 -40.83 -24.20
C GLN A 160 35.43 -39.33 -23.97
N GLU A 161 35.15 -38.83 -22.75
CA GLU A 161 35.25 -37.41 -22.37
C GLU A 161 34.40 -36.48 -23.27
N VAL A 162 33.29 -37.01 -23.78
CA VAL A 162 32.31 -36.26 -24.57
C VAL A 162 31.14 -35.89 -23.67
N ARG A 163 30.53 -34.73 -23.91
CA ARG A 163 29.29 -34.33 -23.25
C ARG A 163 28.18 -34.31 -24.30
N LEU A 164 27.16 -35.15 -24.10
CA LEU A 164 25.98 -35.18 -24.96
C LEU A 164 25.13 -33.94 -24.69
N SER A 165 24.38 -33.50 -25.70
CA SER A 165 23.44 -32.38 -25.55
C SER A 165 22.35 -32.72 -24.52
N ASP A 166 21.75 -31.71 -23.88
CA ASP A 166 20.59 -31.96 -23.00
C ASP A 166 19.39 -32.49 -23.84
N ASP A 167 19.30 -32.07 -25.11
CA ASP A 167 18.29 -32.52 -26.08
C ASP A 167 18.43 -34.02 -26.43
N PHE A 168 19.64 -34.59 -26.38
CA PHE A 168 19.89 -36.02 -26.56
C PHE A 168 19.04 -36.87 -25.60
N TRP A 169 19.00 -36.49 -24.33
CA TRP A 169 18.32 -37.26 -23.28
C TRP A 169 16.80 -37.11 -23.32
N ASP A 170 16.33 -35.98 -23.87
CA ASP A 170 14.91 -35.67 -24.06
C ASP A 170 14.39 -36.17 -25.43
N SER A 171 15.27 -36.69 -26.30
CA SER A 171 14.88 -37.23 -27.60
C SER A 171 14.07 -38.53 -27.47
N GLN A 172 12.80 -38.48 -27.86
CA GLN A 172 11.96 -39.67 -28.00
C GLN A 172 12.18 -40.26 -29.40
N LEU A 173 12.56 -41.55 -29.47
CA LEU A 173 12.64 -42.27 -30.73
C LEU A 173 11.30 -42.95 -30.99
N GLU A 174 10.58 -42.46 -32.00
CA GLU A 174 9.40 -43.15 -32.50
C GLU A 174 9.77 -44.47 -33.20
N HIS A 175 8.78 -45.34 -33.39
CA HIS A 175 8.95 -46.52 -34.25
C HIS A 175 9.22 -46.11 -35.70
N PHE A 176 10.22 -46.73 -36.32
CA PHE A 176 10.58 -46.46 -37.71
C PHE A 176 9.85 -47.43 -38.64
N PRO A 177 9.17 -46.95 -39.70
CA PRO A 177 8.39 -47.81 -40.60
C PRO A 177 9.26 -48.82 -41.35
N ASP A 178 10.55 -48.51 -41.57
CA ASP A 178 11.54 -49.42 -42.13
C ASP A 178 12.92 -49.28 -41.45
N ILE A 179 13.74 -50.33 -41.54
CA ILE A 179 15.08 -50.37 -40.96
C ILE A 179 16.07 -49.48 -41.71
N GLN A 180 15.87 -49.24 -43.01
CA GLN A 180 16.72 -48.29 -43.72
C GLN A 180 16.55 -46.87 -43.18
N GLU A 181 15.31 -46.47 -42.85
CA GLU A 181 15.05 -45.18 -42.21
C GLU A 181 15.69 -45.09 -40.82
N LEU A 182 15.59 -46.15 -40.02
CA LEU A 182 16.28 -46.24 -38.74
C LEU A 182 17.81 -46.04 -38.89
N LEU A 183 18.44 -46.74 -39.83
CA LEU A 183 19.90 -46.66 -40.04
C LEU A 183 20.32 -45.28 -40.56
N ASN A 184 19.54 -44.67 -41.45
CA ASN A 184 19.79 -43.32 -41.95
C ASN A 184 19.65 -42.27 -40.83
N HIS A 185 18.61 -42.40 -40.00
CA HIS A 185 18.41 -41.55 -38.83
C HIS A 185 19.57 -41.69 -37.85
N LEU A 186 20.00 -42.91 -37.52
CA LEU A 186 21.15 -43.14 -36.65
C LEU A 186 22.45 -42.53 -37.21
N TYR A 187 22.66 -42.61 -38.53
CA TYR A 187 23.84 -42.04 -39.17
C TYR A 187 23.84 -40.50 -39.11
N GLN A 188 22.70 -39.86 -39.36
CA GLN A 188 22.55 -38.42 -39.22
C GLN A 188 22.72 -37.99 -37.77
N PHE A 189 22.04 -38.67 -36.85
CA PHE A 189 22.10 -38.41 -35.42
C PHE A 189 23.52 -38.50 -34.86
N PHE A 190 24.30 -39.52 -35.25
CA PHE A 190 25.69 -39.64 -34.82
C PHE A 190 26.59 -38.55 -35.40
N LYS A 191 26.25 -38.01 -36.57
CA LYS A 191 26.99 -36.90 -37.16
C LYS A 191 26.70 -35.59 -36.43
N ASP A 192 25.43 -35.36 -36.07
CA ASP A 192 25.00 -34.13 -35.40
C ASP A 192 25.51 -34.05 -33.95
N GLU A 193 25.53 -35.18 -33.24
CA GLU A 193 26.09 -35.31 -31.87
C GLU A 193 27.60 -35.62 -31.84
N GLU A 194 28.29 -35.55 -32.99
CA GLU A 194 29.75 -35.81 -33.14
C GLU A 194 30.23 -37.16 -32.56
N LEU A 195 29.39 -38.19 -32.61
CA LEU A 195 29.66 -39.52 -32.05
C LEU A 195 30.60 -40.35 -32.92
N GLN A 196 31.74 -40.73 -32.35
CA GLN A 196 32.74 -41.60 -33.00
C GLN A 196 32.37 -43.09 -32.90
N ILE A 197 31.25 -43.50 -33.51
CA ILE A 197 30.82 -44.90 -33.60
C ILE A 197 30.75 -45.31 -35.07
N ASN A 198 31.52 -46.33 -35.45
CA ASN A 198 31.70 -46.71 -36.84
C ASN A 198 30.59 -47.66 -37.33
N PHE A 199 30.00 -47.34 -38.49
CA PHE A 199 29.07 -48.23 -39.19
C PHE A 199 29.82 -49.30 -39.99
N ASN A 200 29.30 -50.52 -40.00
CA ASN A 200 29.77 -51.62 -40.85
C ASN A 200 28.96 -51.67 -42.16
N SER A 201 29.59 -52.02 -43.28
CA SER A 201 28.93 -52.21 -44.57
C SER A 201 27.85 -53.29 -44.54
N GLU A 202 27.98 -54.28 -43.65
CA GLU A 202 26.98 -55.34 -43.43
C GLU A 202 25.66 -54.82 -42.82
N LEU A 203 25.67 -53.71 -42.08
CA LEU A 203 24.43 -53.11 -41.53
C LEU A 203 23.55 -52.56 -42.65
N PHE A 204 24.14 -51.89 -43.64
CA PHE A 204 23.41 -51.35 -44.79
C PHE A 204 22.92 -52.44 -45.76
N GLN A 205 23.49 -53.64 -45.72
CA GLN A 205 22.96 -54.82 -46.43
C GLN A 205 21.74 -55.44 -45.74
N TYR A 206 21.36 -54.92 -44.56
CA TYR A 206 20.25 -55.37 -43.76
C TYR A 206 20.24 -56.90 -43.52
N LYS A 207 21.36 -57.42 -43.02
CA LYS A 207 21.49 -58.83 -42.63
C LYS A 207 21.62 -58.94 -41.12
N VAL A 208 20.77 -59.74 -40.48
CA VAL A 208 20.88 -59.99 -39.03
C VAL A 208 21.89 -61.11 -38.80
N ALA A 209 23.04 -60.75 -38.24
CA ALA A 209 24.12 -61.69 -37.98
C ALA A 209 23.92 -62.43 -36.65
N ARG A 210 24.30 -63.71 -36.63
CA ARG A 210 24.30 -64.55 -35.43
C ARG A 210 25.20 -63.96 -34.35
N PHE A 211 24.73 -63.94 -33.11
CA PHE A 211 25.51 -63.47 -31.98
C PHE A 211 26.53 -64.54 -31.57
N MET A 212 27.83 -64.25 -31.75
CA MET A 212 28.91 -65.14 -31.37
C MET A 212 29.40 -64.84 -29.96
N ASP A 213 29.46 -65.84 -29.09
CA ASP A 213 30.05 -65.70 -27.75
C ASP A 213 31.53 -65.30 -27.88
N LYS A 214 31.93 -64.19 -27.24
CA LYS A 214 33.33 -63.73 -27.19
C LYS A 214 33.77 -63.64 -25.75
N ASN A 215 34.94 -64.21 -25.45
CA ASN A 215 35.56 -64.07 -24.13
C ASN A 215 36.25 -62.71 -24.00
N LYS A 216 36.62 -62.35 -22.76
CA LYS A 216 37.29 -61.07 -22.47
C LYS A 216 38.58 -60.88 -23.28
N ALA A 217 39.39 -61.93 -23.43
CA ALA A 217 40.66 -61.88 -24.15
C ALA A 217 40.52 -61.54 -25.65
N LEU A 218 39.43 -61.97 -26.31
CA LEU A 218 39.16 -61.61 -27.70
C LEU A 218 38.70 -60.15 -27.84
N LEU A 219 37.97 -59.64 -26.85
CA LEU A 219 37.47 -58.26 -26.84
C LEU A 219 38.57 -57.26 -26.47
N GLU A 220 39.53 -57.64 -25.61
CA GLU A 220 40.67 -56.81 -25.23
C GLU A 220 41.65 -56.56 -26.39
N LYS A 221 41.65 -57.42 -27.42
CA LYS A 221 42.46 -57.25 -28.64
C LYS A 221 41.96 -56.14 -29.57
N LEU A 222 40.76 -55.61 -29.35
CA LEU A 222 40.25 -54.48 -30.11
C LEU A 222 40.99 -53.18 -29.69
N PRO A 223 41.27 -52.27 -30.63
CA PRO A 223 41.96 -51.01 -30.32
C PRO A 223 41.11 -50.12 -29.39
N ALA A 224 41.77 -49.41 -28.48
CA ALA A 224 41.12 -48.47 -27.56
C ALA A 224 40.51 -47.28 -28.34
N GLY A 225 39.35 -46.82 -27.88
CA GLY A 225 38.61 -45.71 -28.51
C GLY A 225 37.76 -46.12 -29.72
N LEU A 226 37.95 -47.33 -30.27
CA LEU A 226 37.22 -47.77 -31.46
C LEU A 226 35.94 -48.53 -31.07
N LEU A 227 34.78 -47.93 -31.40
CA LEU A 227 33.46 -48.54 -31.24
C LEU A 227 32.84 -48.79 -32.62
N LYS A 228 32.30 -50.00 -32.85
CA LYS A 228 31.70 -50.41 -34.12
C LYS A 228 30.29 -50.93 -33.92
N LEU A 229 29.39 -50.59 -34.83
CA LEU A 229 28.08 -51.22 -34.91
C LEU A 229 28.18 -52.61 -35.55
N GLN A 230 27.43 -53.55 -35.00
CA GLN A 230 27.29 -54.94 -35.42
C GLN A 230 25.81 -55.23 -35.63
N PRO A 231 25.43 -55.94 -36.71
CA PRO A 231 24.04 -56.22 -37.01
C PRO A 231 23.52 -57.43 -36.22
N ASN A 232 23.83 -57.51 -34.93
CA ASN A 232 23.31 -58.55 -34.03
C ASN A 232 21.98 -58.10 -33.42
N ALA A 233 21.02 -59.02 -33.33
CA ALA A 233 19.73 -58.79 -32.68
C ALA A 233 19.53 -59.83 -31.57
N VAL A 234 19.33 -59.36 -30.34
CA VAL A 234 19.18 -60.22 -29.17
C VAL A 234 17.95 -59.79 -28.39
N LEU A 235 17.03 -60.72 -28.18
CA LEU A 235 15.95 -60.56 -27.20
C LEU A 235 16.54 -60.85 -25.83
N GLY A 236 16.57 -59.87 -24.93
CA GLY A 236 17.24 -60.05 -23.65
C GLY A 236 16.77 -59.11 -22.56
N ILE A 237 17.16 -59.44 -21.33
CA ILE A 237 16.93 -58.61 -20.15
C ILE A 237 18.07 -57.59 -20.04
N PHE A 238 17.77 -56.32 -20.27
CA PHE A 238 18.73 -55.21 -20.28
C PHE A 238 18.32 -54.14 -19.27
N PRO A 239 18.70 -54.28 -17.98
CA PRO A 239 18.35 -53.30 -16.95
C PRO A 239 18.83 -51.91 -17.32
N GLN A 240 17.92 -50.94 -17.44
CA GLN A 240 18.25 -49.54 -17.69
C GLN A 240 18.43 -48.75 -16.39
N SER A 241 17.96 -49.30 -15.28
CA SER A 241 18.02 -48.73 -13.94
C SER A 241 18.37 -49.83 -12.95
N ASP A 242 19.56 -49.78 -12.34
CA ASP A 242 19.94 -50.75 -11.30
C ASP A 242 19.23 -50.47 -9.95
N SER A 243 18.36 -49.45 -9.89
CA SER A 243 17.68 -49.02 -8.67
C SER A 243 16.26 -48.55 -8.96
N ALA A 244 15.28 -49.06 -8.21
CA ALA A 244 13.92 -48.52 -8.13
C ALA A 244 13.92 -47.00 -7.86
N LEU A 245 14.95 -46.50 -7.17
CA LEU A 245 15.14 -45.08 -6.93
C LEU A 245 15.31 -44.27 -8.22
N LEU A 246 15.90 -44.85 -9.28
CA LEU A 246 16.08 -44.11 -10.54
C LEU A 246 14.72 -43.81 -11.19
N GLN A 247 13.78 -44.76 -11.11
CA GLN A 247 12.40 -44.54 -11.55
C GLN A 247 11.69 -43.51 -10.67
N ASP A 248 11.90 -43.55 -9.36
CA ASP A 248 11.39 -42.51 -8.46
C ASP A 248 11.93 -41.12 -8.82
N TYR A 249 13.22 -41.03 -9.18
CA TYR A 249 13.82 -39.78 -9.66
C TYR A 249 13.25 -39.34 -11.02
N GLU A 250 13.03 -40.26 -11.96
CA GLU A 250 12.39 -39.96 -13.25
C GLU A 250 10.93 -39.51 -13.06
N ALA A 251 10.19 -40.12 -12.14
CA ALA A 251 8.83 -39.71 -11.77
C ALA A 251 8.81 -38.33 -11.08
N LEU A 252 9.78 -38.04 -10.20
CA LEU A 252 9.93 -36.71 -9.60
C LEU A 252 10.33 -35.66 -10.64
N GLU A 253 11.11 -36.05 -11.65
CA GLU A 253 11.55 -35.16 -12.73
C GLU A 253 10.39 -34.85 -13.70
N SER A 254 9.52 -35.81 -14.00
CA SER A 254 8.30 -35.58 -14.78
C SER A 254 7.28 -34.71 -14.03
N GLN A 255 7.32 -34.71 -12.70
CA GLN A 255 6.52 -33.84 -11.82
C GLN A 255 7.22 -32.53 -11.44
N ALA A 256 8.42 -32.25 -11.97
CA ALA A 256 9.30 -31.16 -11.52
C ALA A 256 8.74 -29.73 -11.71
N GLY A 257 7.57 -29.56 -12.33
CA GLY A 257 6.82 -28.31 -12.33
C GLY A 257 6.30 -27.90 -10.93
N HIS A 258 6.11 -28.86 -10.02
CA HIS A 258 5.38 -28.63 -8.76
C HIS A 258 6.23 -28.71 -7.48
N PHE A 259 7.42 -29.29 -7.51
CA PHE A 259 8.22 -29.52 -6.30
C PHE A 259 9.66 -29.03 -6.44
N LYS A 260 9.98 -27.91 -5.80
CA LYS A 260 11.36 -27.41 -5.71
C LYS A 260 11.98 -27.87 -4.39
N LEU A 261 12.89 -28.84 -4.47
CA LEU A 261 13.70 -29.30 -3.34
C LEU A 261 14.34 -28.14 -2.54
N LYS A 262 14.75 -27.08 -3.25
CA LYS A 262 15.35 -25.89 -2.64
C LYS A 262 14.36 -25.13 -1.74
N GLU A 263 13.08 -25.08 -2.09
CA GLU A 263 12.03 -24.44 -1.28
C GLU A 263 11.71 -25.27 -0.03
N PHE A 264 11.88 -26.60 -0.07
CA PHE A 264 11.78 -27.48 1.10
C PHE A 264 12.92 -27.28 2.11
N PHE A 265 14.14 -27.04 1.64
CA PHE A 265 15.32 -26.79 2.49
C PHE A 265 15.54 -25.31 2.82
N GLN A 266 14.84 -24.40 2.15
CA GLN A 266 14.76 -23.01 2.55
C GLN A 266 13.77 -22.95 3.70
N ALA A 267 14.28 -22.73 4.91
CA ALA A 267 13.47 -22.45 6.08
C ALA A 267 12.67 -21.17 5.86
N VAL A 268 11.54 -21.26 5.15
CA VAL A 268 10.46 -20.32 5.33
C VAL A 268 9.87 -20.70 6.68
N PRO A 269 10.00 -19.87 7.73
CA PRO A 269 9.18 -20.08 8.92
C PRO A 269 7.74 -20.13 8.40
N ALA A 270 7.13 -21.31 8.48
CA ALA A 270 5.71 -21.42 8.23
C ALA A 270 5.03 -20.32 9.06
N PRO A 271 4.02 -19.62 8.51
CA PRO A 271 3.25 -18.68 9.30
C PRO A 271 2.87 -19.36 10.62
N SER A 272 2.88 -18.59 11.71
CA SER A 272 2.43 -19.06 13.02
C SER A 272 0.97 -19.47 12.89
N ILE A 273 0.73 -20.73 12.52
CA ILE A 273 -0.59 -21.29 12.57
C ILE A 273 -0.83 -21.52 14.06
N GLU A 274 -1.94 -21.01 14.57
CA GLU A 274 -2.47 -21.38 15.88
C GLU A 274 -2.88 -22.86 15.82
N THR A 275 -1.88 -23.72 15.90
CA THR A 275 -2.05 -25.17 15.90
C THR A 275 -1.95 -25.65 17.33
N TYR A 276 -2.92 -25.22 18.14
CA TYR A 276 -3.08 -25.75 19.49
C TYR A 276 -3.61 -27.18 19.41
N VAL A 277 -2.73 -28.15 19.65
CA VAL A 277 -3.14 -29.53 19.91
C VAL A 277 -3.47 -29.63 21.40
N LYS A 278 -4.62 -30.18 21.77
CA LYS A 278 -4.96 -30.38 23.19
C LYS A 278 -3.96 -31.29 23.87
N GLU A 279 -3.67 -31.05 25.14
CA GLU A 279 -2.68 -31.83 25.88
C GLU A 279 -3.05 -33.33 25.94
N ASP A 280 -4.35 -33.66 25.92
CA ASP A 280 -4.83 -35.05 25.92
C ASP A 280 -4.68 -35.77 24.57
N GLN A 281 -4.17 -35.07 23.57
CA GLN A 281 -3.84 -35.59 22.24
C GLN A 281 -2.33 -35.61 21.98
N ARG A 282 -1.51 -35.20 22.95
CA ARG A 282 -0.05 -35.21 22.87
C ARG A 282 0.49 -36.44 23.61
N TYR A 283 1.11 -37.38 22.89
CA TYR A 283 1.60 -38.62 23.50
C TYR A 283 3.13 -38.67 23.57
N PHE A 284 3.72 -37.70 24.26
CA PHE A 284 5.17 -37.62 24.44
C PHE A 284 5.64 -38.54 25.57
N VAL A 285 6.60 -39.41 25.26
CA VAL A 285 7.11 -40.45 26.17
C VAL A 285 8.43 -40.05 26.84
N THR A 286 9.00 -38.91 26.43
CA THR A 286 10.20 -38.32 27.02
C THR A 286 10.05 -36.81 27.10
N ALA A 287 10.77 -36.19 28.04
CA ALA A 287 10.78 -34.73 28.21
C ALA A 287 11.12 -34.01 26.88
N VAL A 288 10.36 -32.95 26.60
CA VAL A 288 10.52 -32.09 25.44
C VAL A 288 10.87 -30.68 25.89
N ASP A 289 11.73 -30.01 25.13
CA ASP A 289 11.87 -28.56 25.22
C ASP A 289 10.91 -27.88 24.24
N HIS A 290 10.75 -26.56 24.37
CA HIS A 290 9.83 -25.77 23.54
C HIS A 290 10.07 -25.95 22.03
N SER A 291 11.32 -25.98 21.58
CA SER A 291 11.64 -26.12 20.15
C SER A 291 11.35 -27.52 19.61
N GLN A 292 11.53 -28.54 20.45
CA GLN A 292 11.17 -29.92 20.13
C GLN A 292 9.65 -30.10 20.09
N GLU A 293 8.94 -29.53 21.07
CA GLU A 293 7.48 -29.53 21.10
C GLU A 293 6.90 -28.85 19.88
N GLU A 294 7.38 -27.68 19.49
CA GLU A 294 6.94 -26.98 18.28
C GLU A 294 7.12 -27.86 17.03
N ALA A 295 8.26 -28.54 16.89
CA ALA A 295 8.49 -29.46 15.79
C ALA A 295 7.52 -30.65 15.80
N LEU A 296 7.24 -31.22 16.98
CA LEU A 296 6.28 -32.31 17.17
C LEU A 296 4.86 -31.88 16.79
N LEU A 297 4.43 -30.69 17.24
CA LEU A 297 3.10 -30.15 16.96
C LEU A 297 2.91 -29.84 15.48
N ARG A 298 3.92 -29.28 14.80
CA ARG A 298 3.87 -29.07 13.34
C ARG A 298 3.68 -30.39 12.59
N ILE A 299 4.44 -31.42 12.97
CA ILE A 299 4.30 -32.76 12.37
C ILE A 299 2.94 -33.39 12.70
N HIS A 300 2.39 -33.12 13.89
CA HIS A 300 1.04 -33.55 14.26
C HIS A 300 -0.03 -32.98 13.29
N HIS A 301 0.20 -31.81 12.69
CA HIS A 301 -0.64 -31.21 11.65
C HIS A 301 -0.24 -31.57 10.21
N ASP A 302 0.37 -32.75 10.02
CA ASP A 302 0.79 -33.29 8.72
C ASP A 302 1.79 -32.39 7.95
N GLN A 303 2.51 -31.51 8.66
CA GLN A 303 3.54 -30.68 8.04
C GLN A 303 4.87 -31.42 7.95
N SER A 304 5.57 -31.21 6.84
CA SER A 304 6.94 -31.68 6.70
C SER A 304 7.91 -30.69 7.36
N VAL A 305 8.77 -31.20 8.26
CA VAL A 305 9.67 -30.36 9.06
C VAL A 305 11.11 -30.86 8.94
N VAL A 306 12.05 -29.92 8.82
CA VAL A 306 13.49 -30.18 8.89
C VAL A 306 14.03 -29.74 10.25
N VAL A 307 14.45 -30.71 11.07
CA VAL A 307 15.01 -30.46 12.40
C VAL A 307 16.55 -30.50 12.36
N HIS A 308 17.19 -29.37 12.60
CA HIS A 308 18.65 -29.26 12.72
C HIS A 308 19.06 -28.98 14.18
N GLY A 309 20.34 -29.18 14.51
CA GLY A 309 20.82 -29.01 15.88
C GLY A 309 22.17 -29.69 16.12
N PRO A 310 23.01 -29.18 17.03
CA PRO A 310 24.29 -29.79 17.43
C PRO A 310 24.15 -31.24 17.95
N PRO A 311 25.24 -32.02 18.00
CA PRO A 311 25.23 -33.30 18.72
C PRO A 311 24.88 -33.08 20.20
N GLY A 312 24.05 -33.97 20.76
CA GLY A 312 23.62 -33.90 22.17
C GLY A 312 22.29 -33.17 22.41
N THR A 313 21.72 -32.48 21.42
CA THR A 313 20.44 -31.73 21.57
C THR A 313 19.19 -32.58 21.44
N GLY A 314 19.21 -33.82 21.92
CA GLY A 314 18.00 -34.63 22.02
C GLY A 314 17.34 -35.10 20.71
N LYS A 315 18.00 -35.03 19.54
CA LYS A 315 17.38 -35.48 18.25
C LYS A 315 16.74 -36.87 18.29
N SER A 316 17.40 -37.83 18.96
CA SER A 316 16.84 -39.18 19.11
C SER A 316 15.65 -39.23 20.07
N GLN A 317 15.50 -38.28 21.00
CA GLN A 317 14.32 -38.11 21.84
C GLN A 317 13.15 -37.54 21.02
N VAL A 318 13.41 -36.56 20.15
CA VAL A 318 12.40 -36.05 19.20
C VAL A 318 11.86 -37.18 18.32
N ILE A 319 12.75 -38.00 17.73
CA ILE A 319 12.35 -39.17 16.93
C ILE A 319 11.50 -40.14 17.77
N LEU A 320 11.87 -40.37 19.04
CA LEU A 320 11.14 -41.28 19.92
C LEU A 320 9.72 -40.77 20.22
N ASN A 321 9.58 -39.49 20.54
CA ASN A 321 8.28 -38.86 20.79
C ASN A 321 7.43 -38.83 19.53
N LEU A 322 8.03 -38.58 18.35
CA LEU A 322 7.32 -38.69 17.07
C LEU A 322 6.74 -40.08 16.82
N ILE A 323 7.55 -41.12 17.06
CA ILE A 323 7.11 -42.51 16.88
C ILE A 323 5.97 -42.82 17.86
N ALA A 324 6.15 -42.47 19.14
CA ALA A 324 5.14 -42.74 20.17
C ALA A 324 3.81 -42.03 19.88
N ASP A 325 3.88 -40.75 19.49
CA ASP A 325 2.72 -39.94 19.15
C ASP A 325 1.95 -40.47 17.94
N ALA A 326 2.68 -40.77 16.85
CA ALA A 326 2.08 -41.36 15.66
C ALA A 326 1.46 -42.73 15.93
N LEU A 327 2.14 -43.59 16.71
CA LEU A 327 1.60 -44.91 17.09
C LEU A 327 0.34 -44.80 17.95
N ALA A 328 0.32 -43.89 18.92
CA ALA A 328 -0.84 -43.64 19.77
C ALA A 328 -2.07 -43.18 18.96
N ARG A 329 -1.83 -42.45 17.86
CA ARG A 329 -2.85 -42.03 16.88
C ARG A 329 -3.19 -43.09 15.82
N GLY A 330 -2.63 -44.30 15.92
CA GLY A 330 -2.89 -45.40 15.00
C GLY A 330 -2.20 -45.27 13.63
N GLN A 331 -1.21 -44.40 13.50
CA GLN A 331 -0.45 -44.21 12.28
C GLN A 331 0.67 -45.25 12.14
N LYS A 332 1.18 -45.42 10.91
CA LYS A 332 2.34 -46.26 10.60
C LYS A 332 3.56 -45.36 10.40
N VAL A 333 4.69 -45.75 10.98
CA VAL A 333 5.92 -44.94 10.95
C VAL A 333 7.04 -45.71 10.29
N LEU A 334 7.71 -45.09 9.31
CA LEU A 334 8.96 -45.57 8.72
C LEU A 334 10.09 -44.61 9.09
N VAL A 335 11.10 -45.14 9.78
CA VAL A 335 12.31 -44.38 10.13
C VAL A 335 13.46 -44.83 9.26
N CYS A 336 13.96 -43.92 8.44
CA CYS A 336 15.09 -44.17 7.54
C CYS A 336 16.32 -43.38 8.00
N SER A 337 17.51 -43.98 7.90
CA SER A 337 18.78 -43.30 8.15
C SER A 337 19.90 -43.88 7.30
N GLN A 338 20.85 -43.04 6.90
CA GLN A 338 22.06 -43.48 6.21
C GLN A 338 23.00 -44.29 7.13
N LYS A 339 22.98 -44.00 8.45
CA LYS A 339 23.89 -44.62 9.42
C LYS A 339 23.15 -45.66 10.24
N ARG A 340 23.59 -46.93 10.16
CA ARG A 340 23.06 -48.05 10.96
C ARG A 340 22.95 -47.72 12.46
N ALA A 341 24.00 -47.16 13.04
CA ALA A 341 24.06 -46.80 14.45
C ALA A 341 22.94 -45.83 14.90
N ALA A 342 22.45 -44.96 14.03
CA ALA A 342 21.35 -44.07 14.37
C ALA A 342 20.04 -44.84 14.59
N LEU A 343 19.77 -45.84 13.74
CA LEU A 343 18.61 -46.72 13.89
C LEU A 343 18.74 -47.61 15.14
N ASP A 344 19.94 -48.13 15.42
CA ASP A 344 20.20 -48.92 16.62
C ASP A 344 19.91 -48.12 17.91
N VAL A 345 20.34 -46.86 17.95
CA VAL A 345 20.09 -45.97 19.11
C VAL A 345 18.59 -45.72 19.30
N VAL A 346 17.85 -45.43 18.22
CA VAL A 346 16.40 -45.22 18.30
C VAL A 346 15.69 -46.51 18.74
N PHE A 347 16.04 -47.65 18.15
CA PHE A 347 15.45 -48.94 18.50
C PHE A 347 15.74 -49.34 19.96
N HIS A 348 16.96 -49.10 20.44
CA HIS A 348 17.31 -49.32 21.84
C HIS A 348 16.53 -48.41 22.79
N ARG A 349 16.27 -47.15 22.41
CA ARG A 349 15.42 -46.24 23.20
C ARG A 349 13.96 -46.70 23.22
N LEU A 350 13.41 -47.13 22.07
CA LEU A 350 12.09 -47.75 22.01
C LEU A 350 11.98 -48.98 22.91
N HIS A 351 13.05 -49.78 22.99
CA HIS A 351 13.10 -50.93 23.89
C HIS A 351 13.01 -50.53 25.37
N LYS A 352 13.71 -49.46 25.78
CA LYS A 352 13.67 -48.98 27.18
C LYS A 352 12.28 -48.54 27.63
N ILE A 353 11.47 -48.01 26.72
CA ILE A 353 10.09 -47.60 27.00
C ILE A 353 9.04 -48.67 26.64
N GLY A 354 9.49 -49.88 26.30
CA GLY A 354 8.60 -51.02 26.00
C GLY A 354 7.96 -51.03 24.61
N LEU A 355 8.19 -50.00 23.78
CA LEU A 355 7.61 -49.87 22.43
C LEU A 355 8.31 -50.70 21.35
N SER A 356 9.50 -51.26 21.61
CA SER A 356 10.20 -52.10 20.61
C SER A 356 9.40 -53.33 20.19
N ARG A 357 8.44 -53.78 21.01
CA ARG A 357 7.53 -54.87 20.66
C ARG A 357 6.67 -54.54 19.43
N PHE A 358 6.43 -53.26 19.14
CA PHE A 358 5.64 -52.77 18.00
C PHE A 358 6.51 -52.32 16.81
N ALA A 359 7.83 -52.49 16.89
CA ALA A 359 8.77 -52.05 15.87
C ALA A 359 9.61 -53.22 15.32
N VAL A 360 10.12 -53.07 14.10
CA VAL A 360 11.04 -54.00 13.46
C VAL A 360 12.26 -53.21 12.97
N LEU A 361 13.46 -53.63 13.37
CA LEU A 361 14.71 -53.04 12.90
C LEU A 361 15.23 -53.82 11.68
N VAL A 362 15.52 -53.11 10.58
CA VAL A 362 15.99 -53.69 9.32
C VAL A 362 17.31 -53.03 8.91
N HIS A 363 18.40 -53.80 8.88
CA HIS A 363 19.71 -53.35 8.40
C HIS A 363 20.06 -53.91 7.03
N ASP A 364 19.59 -55.12 6.73
CA ASP A 364 19.66 -55.78 5.44
C ASP A 364 18.40 -56.66 5.25
N TYR A 365 17.60 -56.36 4.23
CA TYR A 365 16.33 -57.06 3.98
C TYR A 365 16.53 -58.56 3.73
N ARG A 366 17.68 -58.98 3.17
CA ARG A 366 17.98 -60.40 2.95
C ARG A 366 18.43 -61.07 4.24
N GLY A 367 19.42 -60.48 4.91
CA GLY A 367 19.99 -61.02 6.15
C GLY A 367 19.02 -61.03 7.33
N ASP A 368 18.16 -60.02 7.46
CA ASP A 368 17.25 -59.87 8.61
C ASP A 368 15.88 -60.50 8.40
N ARG A 369 15.61 -61.10 7.23
CA ARG A 369 14.32 -61.74 6.88
C ARG A 369 13.75 -62.60 8.01
N ASN A 370 14.56 -63.49 8.56
CA ASN A 370 14.13 -64.39 9.65
C ASN A 370 13.86 -63.67 10.98
N LYS A 371 14.54 -62.55 11.26
CA LYS A 371 14.26 -61.73 12.46
C LYS A 371 12.94 -60.97 12.28
N ILE A 372 12.71 -60.42 11.09
CA ILE A 372 11.47 -59.71 10.73
C ILE A 372 10.27 -60.63 10.91
N PHE A 373 10.27 -61.81 10.28
CA PHE A 373 9.16 -62.77 10.40
C PHE A 373 8.95 -63.26 11.83
N ARG A 374 10.01 -63.44 12.62
CA ARG A 374 9.88 -63.79 14.05
C ARG A 374 9.23 -62.68 14.86
N GLN A 375 9.59 -61.42 14.61
CA GLN A 375 8.99 -60.28 15.31
C GLN A 375 7.51 -60.13 14.95
N ILE A 376 7.16 -60.25 13.66
CA ILE A 376 5.77 -60.22 13.21
C ILE A 376 4.97 -61.37 13.83
N ARG A 377 5.52 -62.58 13.80
CA ARG A 377 4.86 -63.74 14.43
C ARG A 377 4.63 -63.50 15.92
N LYS A 378 5.64 -63.01 16.64
CA LYS A 378 5.51 -62.68 18.06
C LYS A 378 4.40 -61.65 18.31
N GLN A 379 4.31 -60.60 17.50
CA GLN A 379 3.23 -59.61 17.59
C GLN A 379 1.85 -60.23 17.39
N ILE A 380 1.71 -61.18 16.46
CA ILE A 380 0.46 -61.91 16.22
C ILE A 380 0.11 -62.81 17.41
N ASP A 381 1.10 -63.55 17.93
CA ASP A 381 0.94 -64.46 19.06
C ASP A 381 0.57 -63.68 20.35
N ASP A 382 1.05 -62.45 20.50
CA ASP A 382 0.79 -61.58 21.68
C ASP A 382 -0.55 -60.80 21.59
N ILE A 383 -1.35 -60.93 20.51
CA ILE A 383 -2.59 -60.13 20.31
C ILE A 383 -3.58 -60.30 21.47
N ASP A 384 -3.80 -61.52 21.94
CA ASP A 384 -4.77 -61.77 23.00
C ASP A 384 -4.30 -61.23 24.35
N ALA A 385 -3.00 -61.32 24.63
CA ALA A 385 -2.40 -60.68 25.81
C ALA A 385 -2.59 -59.14 25.78
N PHE A 386 -2.41 -58.50 24.61
CA PHE A 386 -2.67 -57.06 24.48
C PHE A 386 -4.15 -56.70 24.67
N ARG A 387 -5.08 -57.58 24.30
CA ARG A 387 -6.51 -57.37 24.55
C ARG A 387 -6.82 -57.45 26.04
N GLU A 388 -6.19 -58.37 26.77
CA GLU A 388 -6.32 -58.45 28.23
C GLU A 388 -5.71 -57.23 28.93
N GLU A 389 -4.51 -56.80 28.54
CA GLU A 389 -3.88 -55.57 29.06
C GLU A 389 -4.77 -54.34 28.85
N ARG A 390 -5.49 -54.25 27.72
CA ARG A 390 -6.43 -53.17 27.43
C ARG A 390 -7.65 -53.15 28.36
N MET A 391 -8.04 -54.30 28.91
CA MET A 391 -9.19 -54.43 29.82
C MET A 391 -8.79 -54.24 31.30
N ASP A 392 -7.54 -53.89 31.59
CA ASP A 392 -7.08 -53.60 32.95
C ASP A 392 -7.78 -52.33 33.50
N LEU A 393 -8.46 -52.48 34.64
CA LEU A 393 -9.12 -51.38 35.35
C LEU A 393 -8.15 -50.25 35.75
N ASN A 394 -6.87 -50.56 35.92
CA ASN A 394 -5.83 -49.55 36.17
C ASN A 394 -5.61 -48.67 34.95
N LEU A 395 -5.71 -49.21 33.73
CA LEU A 395 -5.58 -48.44 32.49
C LEU A 395 -6.70 -47.40 32.37
N ASP A 396 -7.94 -47.80 32.67
CA ASP A 396 -9.08 -46.87 32.69
C ASP A 396 -8.93 -45.76 33.73
N LYS A 397 -8.31 -46.07 34.88
CA LYS A 397 -7.96 -45.05 35.87
C LYS A 397 -6.89 -44.10 35.31
N TRP A 398 -5.78 -44.64 34.78
CA TRP A 398 -4.70 -43.82 34.23
C TRP A 398 -5.15 -42.94 33.05
N MET A 399 -6.00 -43.43 32.16
CA MET A 399 -6.56 -42.63 31.07
C MET A 399 -7.44 -41.49 31.59
N ARG A 400 -8.19 -41.71 32.68
CA ARG A 400 -8.99 -40.66 33.33
C ARG A 400 -8.09 -39.61 33.97
N ASP A 401 -7.09 -40.05 34.75
CA ASP A 401 -6.13 -39.16 35.41
C ASP A 401 -5.36 -38.32 34.38
N PHE A 402 -4.85 -38.97 33.32
CA PHE A 402 -4.21 -38.30 32.18
C PHE A 402 -5.10 -37.21 31.58
N ARG A 403 -6.35 -37.52 31.22
CA ARG A 403 -7.29 -36.52 30.67
C ARG A 403 -7.60 -35.38 31.63
N LEU A 404 -7.67 -35.65 32.94
CA LEU A 404 -7.91 -34.61 33.94
C LEU A 404 -6.72 -33.67 34.06
N ASP A 405 -5.50 -34.21 34.10
CA ASP A 405 -4.29 -33.39 34.20
C ASP A 405 -4.00 -32.65 32.91
N SER A 406 -4.22 -33.27 31.74
CA SER A 406 -4.17 -32.60 30.43
C SER A 406 -5.12 -31.40 30.36
N ARG A 407 -6.37 -31.55 30.83
CA ARG A 407 -7.32 -30.42 30.88
C ARG A 407 -6.85 -29.29 31.78
N LYS A 408 -6.29 -29.61 32.95
CA LYS A 408 -5.71 -28.57 33.81
C LYS A 408 -4.58 -27.84 33.09
N ILE A 409 -3.70 -28.55 32.39
CA ILE A 409 -2.62 -27.93 31.61
C ILE A 409 -3.19 -27.01 30.53
N ASP A 410 -4.20 -27.48 29.78
CA ASP A 410 -4.91 -26.67 28.78
C ASP A 410 -5.50 -25.38 29.40
N ASP A 411 -6.16 -25.49 30.57
CA ASP A 411 -6.74 -24.34 31.27
C ASP A 411 -5.68 -23.33 31.71
N HIS A 412 -4.53 -23.80 32.23
CA HIS A 412 -3.40 -22.92 32.59
C HIS A 412 -2.80 -22.24 31.37
N ASN A 413 -2.59 -22.98 30.27
CA ASN A 413 -2.08 -22.42 29.02
C ASN A 413 -3.01 -21.32 28.50
N HIS A 414 -4.32 -21.57 28.51
CA HIS A 414 -5.31 -20.56 28.11
C HIS A 414 -5.26 -19.31 28.99
N PHE A 415 -5.16 -19.49 30.31
CA PHE A 415 -5.02 -18.38 31.25
C PHE A 415 -3.75 -17.56 31.00
N PHE A 416 -2.59 -18.21 30.81
CA PHE A 416 -1.32 -17.53 30.58
C PHE A 416 -1.26 -16.83 29.23
N GLU A 417 -1.84 -17.42 28.17
CA GLU A 417 -1.94 -16.74 26.87
C GLU A 417 -2.87 -15.53 26.93
N ALA A 418 -4.00 -15.63 27.63
CA ALA A 418 -4.87 -14.49 27.85
C ALA A 418 -4.15 -13.37 28.62
N LEU A 419 -3.37 -13.72 29.63
CA LEU A 419 -2.55 -12.76 30.39
C LEU A 419 -1.46 -12.12 29.51
N TYR A 420 -0.73 -12.92 28.74
CA TYR A 420 0.31 -12.44 27.84
C TYR A 420 -0.25 -11.50 26.78
N SER A 421 -1.35 -11.90 26.13
CA SER A 421 -2.07 -11.08 25.17
C SER A 421 -2.55 -9.76 25.78
N ALA A 422 -3.14 -9.80 26.97
CA ALA A 422 -3.58 -8.59 27.67
C ALA A 422 -2.41 -7.63 28.00
N LEU A 423 -1.24 -8.15 28.37
CA LEU A 423 -0.06 -7.35 28.71
C LEU A 423 0.67 -6.80 27.47
N THR A 424 0.63 -7.50 26.34
CA THR A 424 1.41 -7.18 25.14
C THR A 424 0.61 -6.48 24.05
N THR A 425 -0.72 -6.57 24.08
CA THR A 425 -1.58 -5.88 23.13
C THR A 425 -1.42 -4.37 23.25
N VAL A 426 -1.12 -3.72 22.13
CA VAL A 426 -0.99 -2.26 22.06
C VAL A 426 -2.38 -1.64 22.17
N GLY A 427 -2.57 -0.84 23.22
CA GLY A 427 -3.83 -0.16 23.49
C GLY A 427 -4.04 1.08 22.60
N ARG A 428 -5.16 1.75 22.82
CA ARG A 428 -5.57 2.99 22.11
C ARG A 428 -4.50 4.10 22.11
N TYR A 429 -3.61 4.11 23.10
CA TYR A 429 -2.59 5.14 23.30
C TYR A 429 -1.22 4.77 22.69
N GLY A 430 -1.12 3.69 21.93
CA GLY A 430 0.08 3.35 21.15
C GLY A 430 1.18 2.61 21.92
N LEU A 431 0.94 2.26 23.19
CA LEU A 431 1.79 1.37 23.97
C LEU A 431 0.97 0.23 24.58
N SER A 432 1.60 -0.92 24.81
CA SER A 432 1.03 -2.01 25.59
C SER A 432 1.24 -1.79 27.10
N PRO A 433 0.43 -2.41 27.97
CA PRO A 433 0.64 -2.35 29.43
C PRO A 433 2.06 -2.76 29.85
N HIS A 434 2.64 -3.78 29.21
CA HIS A 434 4.02 -4.20 29.44
C HIS A 434 5.02 -3.09 29.11
N GLN A 435 4.87 -2.42 27.97
CA GLN A 435 5.73 -1.30 27.60
C GLN A 435 5.55 -0.11 28.56
N LEU A 436 4.32 0.19 28.97
CA LEU A 436 4.05 1.23 29.96
C LEU A 436 4.75 0.93 31.29
N TYR A 437 4.70 -0.32 31.77
CA TYR A 437 5.39 -0.71 32.99
C TYR A 437 6.91 -0.53 32.90
N LEU A 438 7.51 -0.86 31.75
CA LEU A 438 8.95 -0.68 31.53
C LEU A 438 9.39 0.79 31.41
N LEU A 439 8.50 1.67 30.93
CA LEU A 439 8.79 3.09 30.71
C LEU A 439 8.38 3.99 31.87
N ALA A 440 7.49 3.52 32.75
CA ALA A 440 6.96 4.33 33.83
C ALA A 440 8.01 4.53 34.94
N ASP A 441 8.28 5.80 35.26
CA ASP A 441 9.04 6.18 36.45
C ASP A 441 8.09 6.86 37.46
N SER A 442 7.87 6.18 38.58
CA SER A 442 7.00 6.66 39.67
C SER A 442 7.51 7.91 40.39
N GLN A 443 8.76 8.31 40.17
CA GLN A 443 9.36 9.48 40.80
C GLN A 443 9.14 10.77 39.98
N LEU A 444 8.69 10.65 38.72
CA LEU A 444 8.44 11.81 37.88
C LEU A 444 7.09 12.45 38.22
N PRO A 445 7.01 13.80 38.18
CA PRO A 445 5.76 14.51 38.40
C PRO A 445 4.76 14.16 37.29
N LEU A 446 3.54 13.81 37.68
CA LEU A 446 2.46 13.55 36.74
C LEU A 446 1.88 14.87 36.24
N ILE A 447 1.75 15.00 34.91
CA ILE A 447 1.10 16.13 34.26
C ILE A 447 -0.32 15.71 33.89
N ASP A 448 -1.32 16.40 34.44
CA ASP A 448 -2.71 16.20 34.07
C ASP A 448 -3.00 16.88 32.71
N LEU A 449 -3.37 16.08 31.72
CA LEU A 449 -3.69 16.54 30.37
C LEU A 449 -5.21 16.76 30.16
N GLY A 450 -6.05 16.58 31.19
CA GLY A 450 -7.49 16.74 31.12
C GLY A 450 -8.15 15.82 30.07
N ASP A 451 -8.99 16.38 29.19
CA ASP A 451 -9.71 15.64 28.13
C ASP A 451 -8.92 15.51 26.80
N HIS A 452 -7.77 16.17 26.69
CA HIS A 452 -6.91 16.12 25.51
C HIS A 452 -6.26 14.74 25.18
N PRO A 453 -6.08 13.77 26.10
CA PRO A 453 -5.45 12.48 25.82
C PRO A 453 -6.14 11.66 24.72
N ARG A 454 -7.43 11.91 24.45
CA ARG A 454 -8.15 11.19 23.38
C ARG A 454 -7.58 11.46 21.98
N GLN A 455 -6.80 12.53 21.82
CA GLN A 455 -6.21 12.97 20.56
C GLN A 455 -4.73 12.53 20.39
N PHE A 456 -4.07 12.08 21.47
CA PHE A 456 -2.66 11.73 21.47
C PHE A 456 -2.44 10.22 21.70
N ASP A 457 -1.62 9.62 20.86
CA ASP A 457 -0.92 8.37 21.15
C ASP A 457 0.54 8.70 21.54
N TYR A 458 1.26 7.74 22.12
CA TYR A 458 2.63 7.93 22.61
C TYR A 458 3.57 8.49 21.54
N GLY A 459 3.49 8.00 20.30
CA GLY A 459 4.32 8.48 19.19
C GLY A 459 3.97 9.91 18.74
N LYS A 460 2.69 10.30 18.80
CA LYS A 460 2.28 11.70 18.60
C LYS A 460 2.73 12.59 19.75
N MET A 461 2.71 12.09 20.99
CA MET A 461 3.17 12.82 22.17
C MET A 461 4.66 13.18 22.05
N LEU A 462 5.51 12.22 21.65
CA LEU A 462 6.93 12.47 21.45
C LEU A 462 7.18 13.58 20.41
N ARG A 463 6.55 13.47 19.23
CA ARG A 463 6.65 14.49 18.17
C ARG A 463 6.09 15.85 18.60
N PHE A 464 5.01 15.84 19.37
CA PHE A 464 4.44 17.07 19.93
C PHE A 464 5.40 17.71 20.93
N THR A 465 6.08 16.92 21.75
CA THR A 465 7.06 17.42 22.73
C THR A 465 8.27 18.03 22.05
N GLU A 466 8.79 17.38 21.00
CA GLU A 466 9.86 17.94 20.16
C GLU A 466 9.43 19.28 19.57
N ARG A 467 8.26 19.34 18.91
CA ARG A 467 7.71 20.59 18.35
C ARG A 467 7.46 21.65 19.42
N LEU A 468 7.05 21.26 20.63
CA LEU A 468 6.84 22.19 21.75
C LEU A 468 8.17 22.76 22.26
N LEU A 469 9.21 21.94 22.39
CA LEU A 469 10.54 22.40 22.76
C LEU A 469 11.11 23.36 21.70
N ASP A 470 10.92 23.04 20.42
CA ASP A 470 11.27 23.94 19.32
C ASP A 470 10.52 25.27 19.42
N LEU A 471 9.21 25.26 19.68
CA LEU A 471 8.42 26.48 19.88
C LEU A 471 8.86 27.28 21.11
N LEU A 472 9.24 26.61 22.19
CA LEU A 472 9.75 27.27 23.41
C LEU A 472 11.08 27.99 23.17
N SER A 473 11.91 27.53 22.22
CA SER A 473 13.12 28.26 21.83
C SER A 473 12.83 29.66 21.26
N TYR A 474 11.61 29.87 20.76
CA TYR A 474 11.12 31.16 20.23
C TYR A 474 10.25 31.94 21.23
N GLN A 475 10.31 31.63 22.53
CA GLN A 475 9.43 32.22 23.57
C GLN A 475 9.44 33.77 23.59
N GLU A 476 10.55 34.41 23.23
CA GLU A 476 10.70 35.87 23.23
C GLU A 476 9.73 36.55 22.25
N PHE A 477 9.43 35.91 21.11
CA PHE A 477 8.48 36.43 20.12
C PHE A 477 7.02 36.43 20.60
N PHE A 478 6.71 35.68 21.66
CA PHE A 478 5.36 35.60 22.24
C PHE A 478 5.13 36.64 23.36
N GLN A 479 6.17 37.34 23.80
CA GLN A 479 6.06 38.40 24.81
C GLN A 479 5.10 39.50 24.37
N LYS A 480 4.39 40.10 25.34
CA LYS A 480 3.27 41.01 25.05
C LYS A 480 3.68 42.21 24.21
N ASP A 481 4.89 42.70 24.43
CA ASP A 481 5.41 43.95 23.86
C ASP A 481 6.37 43.72 22.67
N HIS A 482 6.54 42.46 22.24
CA HIS A 482 7.44 42.16 21.12
C HIS A 482 6.91 42.74 19.80
N PRO A 483 7.71 43.51 19.01
CA PRO A 483 7.24 44.20 17.81
C PRO A 483 6.61 43.28 16.74
N TRP A 484 7.10 42.04 16.64
CA TRP A 484 6.66 41.02 15.69
C TRP A 484 5.68 39.98 16.24
N ARG A 485 5.10 40.22 17.43
CA ARG A 485 4.16 39.29 18.08
C ARG A 485 2.91 39.05 17.23
N GLN A 486 2.32 40.13 16.73
CA GLN A 486 1.16 40.10 15.84
C GLN A 486 1.63 40.44 14.44
N ARG A 487 2.27 39.50 13.75
CA ARG A 487 2.80 39.67 12.39
C ARG A 487 1.96 38.90 11.38
N LEU A 488 2.12 39.25 10.10
CA LEU A 488 1.73 38.36 9.01
C LEU A 488 2.78 37.25 8.85
N SER A 489 2.35 36.06 8.44
CA SER A 489 3.25 34.90 8.32
C SER A 489 4.32 35.11 7.24
N PHE A 490 5.57 34.81 7.58
CA PHE A 490 6.73 34.83 6.68
C PHE A 490 7.00 33.50 5.98
N HIS A 491 6.18 32.46 6.20
CA HIS A 491 6.37 31.10 5.66
C HIS A 491 6.71 31.05 4.15
N SER A 492 6.02 31.85 3.34
CA SER A 492 6.11 31.85 1.86
C SER A 492 7.14 32.82 1.27
N HIS A 493 7.92 33.54 2.09
CA HIS A 493 8.76 34.65 1.63
C HIS A 493 10.26 34.25 1.56
N GLY A 494 10.87 34.41 0.38
CA GLY A 494 12.31 34.15 0.13
C GLY A 494 13.21 35.38 0.32
N PHE A 495 14.53 35.24 0.10
CA PHE A 495 15.54 36.30 0.32
C PHE A 495 15.23 37.64 -0.36
N ASN A 496 14.65 37.61 -1.57
CA ASN A 496 14.26 38.83 -2.30
C ASN A 496 13.16 39.65 -1.59
N VAL A 497 12.39 39.02 -0.70
CA VAL A 497 11.37 39.70 0.09
C VAL A 497 11.98 40.37 1.32
N ARG A 498 12.99 39.75 1.94
CA ARG A 498 13.70 40.30 3.10
C ARG A 498 14.25 41.69 2.80
N ASP A 499 14.93 41.84 1.66
CA ASP A 499 15.58 43.09 1.30
C ASP A 499 14.54 44.18 0.94
N ARG A 500 13.43 43.80 0.27
CA ARG A 500 12.29 44.70 0.00
C ARG A 500 11.57 45.15 1.28
N LEU A 501 11.40 44.25 2.26
CA LEU A 501 10.77 44.59 3.54
C LEU A 501 11.68 45.48 4.37
N ARG A 502 13.01 45.25 4.33
CA ARG A 502 13.99 46.13 4.96
C ARG A 502 13.92 47.55 4.39
N GLU A 503 13.83 47.69 3.07
CA GLU A 503 13.63 48.99 2.42
C GLU A 503 12.31 49.66 2.83
N LYS A 504 11.21 48.89 2.93
CA LYS A 504 9.91 49.41 3.38
C LYS A 504 9.93 49.83 4.86
N LEU A 505 10.58 49.06 5.73
CA LEU A 505 10.76 49.39 7.15
C LEU A 505 11.54 50.70 7.31
N ALA A 506 12.58 50.91 6.50
CA ALA A 506 13.35 52.16 6.51
C ALA A 506 12.54 53.40 6.07
N GLN A 507 11.45 53.22 5.33
CA GLN A 507 10.56 54.30 4.89
C GLN A 507 9.50 54.69 5.94
N LEU A 508 9.23 53.84 6.94
CA LEU A 508 8.15 54.06 7.91
C LEU A 508 8.27 55.39 8.69
N PRO A 509 9.46 55.81 9.18
CA PRO A 509 9.57 57.08 9.91
C PRO A 509 9.17 58.29 9.07
N ALA A 510 9.50 58.29 7.77
CA ALA A 510 9.15 59.36 6.85
C ALA A 510 7.63 59.39 6.53
N GLU A 511 7.00 58.21 6.47
CA GLU A 511 5.55 58.10 6.27
C GLU A 511 4.77 58.56 7.51
N ILE A 512 5.27 58.26 8.71
CA ILE A 512 4.72 58.78 9.98
C ILE A 512 4.83 60.30 10.04
N ASP A 513 5.97 60.88 9.64
CA ASP A 513 6.15 62.34 9.58
C ASP A 513 5.16 63.00 8.60
N ALA A 514 4.94 62.41 7.44
CA ALA A 514 3.96 62.89 6.47
C ALA A 514 2.53 62.85 7.01
N LEU A 515 2.16 61.76 7.71
CA LEU A 515 0.86 61.63 8.38
C LEU A 515 0.68 62.66 9.48
N HIS A 516 1.69 62.86 10.33
CA HIS A 516 1.66 63.84 11.40
C HIS A 516 1.55 65.27 10.87
N ALA A 517 2.36 65.63 9.88
CA ALA A 517 2.33 66.95 9.25
C ALA A 517 0.98 67.25 8.57
N SER A 518 0.29 66.22 8.06
CA SER A 518 -1.05 66.36 7.52
C SER A 518 -2.13 66.44 8.60
N ALA A 519 -1.96 65.73 9.72
CA ALA A 519 -2.89 65.76 10.86
C ALA A 519 -2.82 67.09 11.62
N GLN A 520 -1.62 67.67 11.81
CA GLN A 520 -1.42 68.96 12.49
C GLN A 520 -2.10 70.15 11.79
N LYS A 521 -2.44 70.04 10.51
CA LYS A 521 -3.18 71.10 9.78
C LYS A 521 -4.65 71.23 10.23
N ILE A 522 -5.16 70.26 10.98
CA ILE A 522 -6.56 70.18 11.41
C ILE A 522 -6.62 70.38 12.93
N ALA A 523 -6.90 71.61 13.37
CA ALA A 523 -6.68 72.08 14.74
C ALA A 523 -7.59 71.49 15.86
N PHE A 524 -8.49 70.54 15.57
CA PHE A 524 -9.45 69.98 16.56
C PHE A 524 -9.49 68.44 16.65
N LEU A 525 -8.49 67.75 16.11
CA LEU A 525 -8.36 66.29 16.27
C LEU A 525 -7.67 65.97 17.62
N ASP A 526 -8.42 66.01 18.73
CA ASP A 526 -7.90 65.59 20.04
C ASP A 526 -8.10 64.08 20.32
N GLU A 527 -8.71 63.31 19.40
CA GLU A 527 -8.83 61.85 19.51
C GLU A 527 -8.51 61.13 18.19
N PRO A 528 -7.86 59.96 18.24
CA PRO A 528 -7.50 59.20 17.06
C PRO A 528 -8.73 58.65 16.31
N PHE A 529 -8.80 58.95 15.01
CA PHE A 529 -9.73 58.31 14.07
C PHE A 529 -9.38 56.82 13.91
N GLU A 530 -10.33 55.93 14.20
CA GLU A 530 -10.28 54.55 13.69
C GLU A 530 -10.91 54.52 12.29
N GLU A 531 -10.02 54.32 11.30
CA GLU A 531 -10.19 53.99 9.86
C GLU A 531 -11.36 54.58 9.02
N PRO A 532 -11.05 55.36 7.96
CA PRO A 532 -12.00 55.71 6.88
C PRO A 532 -12.55 54.50 6.11
N GLU A 533 -11.79 53.40 6.09
CA GLU A 533 -12.11 52.18 5.33
C GLU A 533 -13.23 51.35 5.98
N GLU A 534 -13.47 51.46 7.29
CA GLU A 534 -14.64 50.85 7.92
C GLU A 534 -15.95 51.51 7.49
N ILE A 535 -15.94 52.82 7.21
CA ILE A 535 -17.15 53.54 6.78
C ILE A 535 -17.50 53.16 5.33
N ASP A 536 -16.50 53.13 4.43
CA ASP A 536 -16.71 52.72 3.04
C ASP A 536 -16.97 51.21 2.93
N ALA A 537 -16.30 50.37 3.72
CA ALA A 537 -16.59 48.94 3.77
C ALA A 537 -17.98 48.65 4.32
N VAL A 538 -18.42 49.35 5.37
CA VAL A 538 -19.81 49.25 5.89
C VAL A 538 -20.83 49.68 4.84
N ILE A 539 -20.58 50.75 4.09
CA ILE A 539 -21.47 51.22 3.01
C ILE A 539 -21.52 50.21 1.84
N VAL A 540 -20.39 49.64 1.43
CA VAL A 540 -20.31 48.65 0.34
C VAL A 540 -20.92 47.30 0.75
N THR A 541 -20.68 46.86 1.99
CA THR A 541 -21.18 45.59 2.54
C THR A 541 -22.69 45.66 2.75
N TYR A 542 -23.19 46.80 3.22
CA TYR A 542 -24.62 47.10 3.32
C TYR A 542 -25.29 47.20 1.94
N SER A 543 -24.60 47.78 0.94
CA SER A 543 -25.11 47.84 -0.45
C SER A 543 -25.23 46.44 -1.09
N LYS A 544 -24.30 45.52 -0.79
CA LYS A 544 -24.36 44.11 -1.24
C LYS A 544 -25.47 43.32 -0.56
N LEU A 545 -25.63 43.48 0.76
CA LEU A 545 -26.73 42.89 1.53
C LEU A 545 -28.10 43.30 0.94
N VAL A 546 -28.21 44.57 0.53
CA VAL A 546 -29.39 45.17 -0.10
C VAL A 546 -29.67 44.63 -1.51
N GLU A 547 -28.66 44.32 -2.32
CA GLU A 547 -28.87 43.70 -3.64
C GLU A 547 -29.42 42.28 -3.52
N GLN A 548 -28.95 41.51 -2.55
CA GLN A 548 -29.37 40.12 -2.33
C GLN A 548 -30.81 40.05 -1.78
N LEU A 549 -31.24 41.05 -1.00
CA LEU A 549 -32.60 41.19 -0.48
C LEU A 549 -33.65 41.59 -1.56
N LYS A 550 -33.24 41.96 -2.78
CA LYS A 550 -34.15 42.30 -3.89
C LYS A 550 -34.68 41.08 -4.66
N VAL A 551 -34.16 39.88 -4.42
CA VAL A 551 -34.57 38.65 -5.11
C VAL A 551 -35.76 38.02 -4.37
N PRO A 552 -36.97 37.97 -4.97
CA PRO A 552 -38.14 37.41 -4.28
C PRO A 552 -37.97 35.91 -4.02
N GLY A 553 -38.20 35.46 -2.78
CA GLY A 553 -38.21 34.03 -2.41
C GLY A 553 -36.96 33.49 -1.70
N THR A 554 -35.96 34.33 -1.41
CA THR A 554 -34.89 33.94 -0.49
C THR A 554 -35.37 34.06 0.95
N ALA A 555 -35.84 32.96 1.53
CA ALA A 555 -35.93 32.83 2.98
C ALA A 555 -34.48 32.84 3.52
N ILE A 556 -34.09 33.93 4.17
CA ILE A 556 -32.73 34.10 4.69
C ILE A 556 -32.65 33.38 6.02
N ASP A 557 -31.88 32.29 6.05
CA ASP A 557 -31.47 31.65 7.30
C ASP A 557 -30.36 32.50 7.92
N PHE A 558 -30.72 33.34 8.89
CA PHE A 558 -29.85 34.36 9.48
C PHE A 558 -28.59 33.79 10.15
N ALA A 559 -28.59 32.52 10.54
CA ALA A 559 -27.42 31.83 11.11
C ALA A 559 -26.28 31.67 10.08
N ALA A 560 -26.58 31.60 8.79
CA ALA A 560 -25.56 31.45 7.73
C ALA A 560 -24.68 32.70 7.57
N TYR A 561 -25.17 33.89 7.95
CA TYR A 561 -24.44 35.15 7.85
C TYR A 561 -23.48 35.42 9.01
N GLU A 562 -23.73 34.85 10.21
CA GLU A 562 -22.73 34.86 11.30
C GLU A 562 -21.47 34.06 10.92
N GLY A 563 -21.63 32.98 10.13
CA GLY A 563 -20.52 32.19 9.60
C GLY A 563 -19.62 32.92 8.59
N GLN A 564 -20.08 34.04 8.03
CA GLN A 564 -19.31 34.89 7.11
C GLN A 564 -18.65 36.10 7.79
N GLY A 565 -18.67 36.17 9.13
CA GLY A 565 -17.90 37.14 9.91
C GLY A 565 -18.58 38.47 10.22
N LEU A 566 -19.87 38.64 9.88
CA LEU A 566 -20.66 39.84 10.20
C LEU A 566 -21.26 39.75 11.61
N LYS A 567 -20.55 40.25 12.63
CA LYS A 567 -21.10 40.38 13.98
C LYS A 567 -22.00 41.61 14.08
N MET A 568 -23.30 41.41 14.29
CA MET A 568 -24.31 42.48 14.39
C MET A 568 -24.06 43.49 15.52
N THR A 569 -23.29 43.10 16.54
CA THR A 569 -22.81 43.99 17.61
C THR A 569 -21.82 45.05 17.09
N SER A 570 -20.98 44.68 16.12
CA SER A 570 -20.04 45.60 15.45
C SER A 570 -20.80 46.64 14.63
N VAL A 571 -21.77 46.20 13.80
CA VAL A 571 -22.63 47.07 12.98
C VAL A 571 -23.40 48.07 13.84
N ARG A 572 -23.99 47.63 14.97
CA ARG A 572 -24.67 48.53 15.92
C ARG A 572 -23.71 49.56 16.55
N SER A 573 -22.48 49.16 16.88
CA SER A 573 -21.50 50.05 17.50
C SER A 573 -20.99 51.14 16.53
N SER A 574 -20.77 50.79 15.26
CA SER A 574 -20.33 51.72 14.22
C SER A 574 -21.44 52.71 13.82
N LEU A 575 -22.70 52.25 13.76
CA LEU A 575 -23.87 53.10 13.53
C LEU A 575 -24.10 54.10 14.68
N ALA A 576 -23.89 53.68 15.94
CA ALA A 576 -23.99 54.56 17.10
C ALA A 576 -22.88 55.63 17.16
N LYS A 577 -21.66 55.31 16.68
CA LYS A 577 -20.55 56.27 16.55
C LYS A 577 -20.86 57.35 15.48
N LEU A 578 -21.38 56.94 14.32
CA LEU A 578 -21.83 57.87 13.26
C LEU A 578 -22.97 58.78 13.75
N GLU A 579 -23.91 58.25 14.54
CA GLU A 579 -24.99 59.03 15.15
C GLU A 579 -24.46 60.14 16.08
N ARG A 580 -23.38 59.90 16.83
CA ARG A 580 -22.75 60.94 17.67
C ARG A 580 -22.14 62.06 16.83
N ILE A 581 -21.47 61.73 15.73
CA ILE A 581 -20.88 62.71 14.82
C ILE A 581 -22.00 63.58 14.21
N PHE A 582 -23.09 62.96 13.73
CA PHE A 582 -24.24 63.70 13.19
C PHE A 582 -24.99 64.51 14.25
N LYS A 583 -25.15 64.02 15.48
CA LYS A 583 -25.69 64.82 16.60
C LYS A 583 -24.81 66.02 16.93
N ARG A 584 -23.49 65.88 16.80
CA ARG A 584 -22.52 66.98 17.03
C ARG A 584 -22.58 68.00 15.90
N ILE A 585 -22.77 67.55 14.65
CA ILE A 585 -23.04 68.42 13.51
C ILE A 585 -24.38 69.15 13.66
N ALA A 586 -25.42 68.45 14.11
CA ALA A 586 -26.72 69.05 14.42
C ALA A 586 -26.68 70.01 15.61
N SER A 587 -25.70 69.85 16.52
CA SER A 587 -25.49 70.74 17.67
C SER A 587 -24.72 72.03 17.33
N PHE A 588 -24.21 72.18 16.10
CA PHE A 588 -23.82 73.50 15.62
C PHE A 588 -25.10 74.34 15.54
N ARG A 589 -25.20 75.34 16.44
CA ARG A 589 -26.34 76.25 16.67
C ARG A 589 -26.63 77.17 15.46
N ILE A 590 -26.79 76.60 14.28
CA ILE A 590 -26.94 77.35 13.02
C ILE A 590 -28.37 77.93 12.89
N LEU A 591 -29.38 77.39 13.59
CA LEU A 591 -30.80 77.74 13.37
C LEU A 591 -31.66 78.00 14.63
N ASP A 592 -31.12 77.91 15.85
CA ASP A 592 -31.92 78.15 17.06
C ASP A 592 -32.45 79.61 17.17
N ASP A 593 -31.79 80.58 16.53
CA ASP A 593 -32.22 81.98 16.50
C ASP A 593 -33.26 82.29 15.40
N PHE A 594 -33.68 81.30 14.59
CA PHE A 594 -34.74 81.45 13.59
C PHE A 594 -35.86 80.44 13.87
N SER A 595 -36.82 80.81 14.73
CA SER A 595 -37.89 79.89 15.11
C SER A 595 -38.71 79.44 13.88
N LEU A 596 -39.08 78.16 13.85
CA LEU A 596 -39.92 77.57 12.80
C LEU A 596 -41.24 78.34 12.57
N LEU A 597 -41.77 78.95 13.63
CA LEU A 597 -42.93 79.86 13.58
C LEU A 597 -42.62 81.12 12.77
N LEU A 598 -41.50 81.79 13.03
CA LEU A 598 -41.05 82.97 12.28
C LEU A 598 -40.83 82.66 10.80
N TYR A 599 -40.33 81.46 10.49
CA TYR A 599 -40.16 81.00 9.11
C TYR A 599 -41.51 80.78 8.39
N HIS A 600 -42.48 80.14 9.05
CA HIS A 600 -43.79 79.89 8.48
C HIS A 600 -44.55 81.20 8.21
N ASP A 601 -44.52 82.11 9.17
CA ASP A 601 -45.11 83.46 9.04
C ASP A 601 -44.44 84.22 7.88
N LEU A 602 -43.12 84.15 7.76
CA LEU A 602 -42.37 84.80 6.68
C LEU A 602 -42.73 84.23 5.30
N ALA A 603 -42.82 82.90 5.16
CA ALA A 603 -43.16 82.24 3.91
C ALA A 603 -44.62 82.51 3.50
N GLU A 604 -45.54 82.53 4.47
CA GLU A 604 -46.95 82.85 4.23
C GLU A 604 -47.14 84.31 3.80
N HIS A 605 -46.46 85.25 4.48
CA HIS A 605 -46.47 86.65 4.09
C HIS A 605 -45.82 86.89 2.72
N PHE A 606 -44.78 86.13 2.37
CA PHE A 606 -44.15 86.16 1.05
C PHE A 606 -45.08 85.64 -0.06
N ALA A 607 -45.74 84.50 0.17
CA ALA A 607 -46.66 83.90 -0.78
C ALA A 607 -47.92 84.78 -1.00
N ASN A 608 -48.46 85.36 0.07
CA ASN A 608 -49.59 86.30 -0.02
C ASN A 608 -49.20 87.57 -0.78
N TYR A 609 -47.97 88.08 -0.58
CA TYR A 609 -47.46 89.22 -1.33
C TYR A 609 -47.33 88.92 -2.83
N GLU A 610 -46.72 87.80 -3.22
CA GLU A 610 -46.54 87.46 -4.64
C GLU A 610 -47.85 87.16 -5.37
N ARG A 611 -48.79 86.46 -4.73
CA ARG A 611 -50.04 86.02 -5.36
C ARG A 611 -50.93 87.18 -5.83
N GLU A 612 -50.88 88.30 -5.11
CA GLU A 612 -51.74 89.46 -5.37
C GLU A 612 -50.95 90.67 -5.90
N LYS A 613 -49.63 90.55 -6.10
CA LYS A 613 -48.79 91.69 -6.51
C LYS A 613 -49.24 92.31 -7.85
N ASP A 614 -49.76 91.52 -8.78
CA ASP A 614 -50.15 91.97 -10.12
C ASP A 614 -51.67 92.19 -10.28
N ASN A 615 -52.44 92.07 -9.19
CA ASN A 615 -53.90 92.18 -9.20
C ASN A 615 -54.36 93.62 -8.85
N LEU A 616 -55.26 94.21 -9.64
CA LEU A 616 -55.78 95.57 -9.43
C LEU A 616 -56.53 95.72 -8.09
N GLY A 617 -57.12 94.64 -7.56
CA GLY A 617 -57.83 94.61 -6.27
C GLY A 617 -56.94 94.57 -5.02
N ARG A 618 -55.61 94.49 -5.15
CA ARG A 618 -54.64 94.30 -4.05
C ARG A 618 -54.73 95.35 -2.93
N PHE A 619 -55.21 96.55 -3.22
CA PHE A 619 -55.34 97.63 -2.25
C PHE A 619 -56.48 97.42 -1.22
N PHE A 620 -57.36 96.45 -1.45
CA PHE A 620 -58.45 96.08 -0.53
C PHE A 620 -58.18 94.77 0.22
N SER A 621 -57.03 94.12 -0.01
CA SER A 621 -56.64 92.86 0.62
C SER A 621 -55.82 93.11 1.90
N LEU A 622 -56.44 92.80 3.05
CA LEU A 622 -55.81 92.91 4.37
C LEU A 622 -54.61 91.94 4.53
N SER A 623 -54.64 90.78 3.89
CA SER A 623 -53.54 89.80 3.89
C SER A 623 -52.33 90.29 3.09
N TRP A 624 -52.56 90.91 1.91
CA TRP A 624 -51.48 91.46 1.09
C TRP A 624 -50.81 92.67 1.76
N MET A 625 -51.58 93.58 2.35
CA MET A 625 -51.03 94.74 3.08
C MET A 625 -50.19 94.31 4.28
N ARG A 626 -50.65 93.33 5.07
CA ARG A 626 -49.87 92.76 6.18
C ARG A 626 -48.59 92.09 5.69
N GLY A 627 -48.66 91.29 4.62
CA GLY A 627 -47.50 90.65 4.03
C GLY A 627 -46.46 91.65 3.52
N ARG A 628 -46.90 92.70 2.80
CA ARG A 628 -46.02 93.78 2.33
C ARG A 628 -45.36 94.55 3.48
N TRP A 629 -46.10 94.85 4.55
CA TRP A 629 -45.57 95.60 5.71
C TRP A 629 -44.54 94.75 6.48
N TYR A 630 -44.83 93.47 6.67
CA TYR A 630 -43.94 92.51 7.32
C TYR A 630 -42.63 92.32 6.53
N LEU A 631 -42.72 92.09 5.22
CA LEU A 631 -41.53 91.93 4.35
C LEU A 631 -40.71 93.22 4.26
N LYS A 632 -41.36 94.40 4.22
CA LYS A 632 -40.69 95.70 4.23
C LYS A 632 -39.95 95.94 5.55
N ALA A 633 -40.54 95.56 6.69
CA ALA A 633 -39.91 95.68 8.01
C ALA A 633 -38.69 94.74 8.18
N ILE A 634 -38.71 93.57 7.53
CA ILE A 634 -37.60 92.61 7.56
C ILE A 634 -36.47 93.04 6.62
N LEU A 635 -36.80 93.49 5.41
CA LEU A 635 -35.81 94.03 4.48
C LEU A 635 -35.15 95.30 5.03
N SER A 636 -35.91 96.17 5.71
CA SER A 636 -35.33 97.36 6.35
C SER A 636 -34.43 97.02 7.54
N LYS A 637 -34.70 95.94 8.29
CA LYS A 637 -33.79 95.45 9.34
C LYS A 637 -32.50 94.82 8.78
N LYS A 638 -32.49 94.44 7.50
CA LYS A 638 -31.33 93.90 6.76
C LYS A 638 -30.61 94.96 5.90
N ASP A 639 -30.89 96.25 6.11
CA ASP A 639 -30.36 97.38 5.31
C ASP A 639 -30.59 97.26 3.79
N ARG A 640 -31.68 96.58 3.37
CA ARG A 640 -32.07 96.46 1.96
C ARG A 640 -33.31 97.29 1.64
N LEU A 641 -33.40 97.80 0.40
CA LEU A 641 -34.56 98.57 -0.05
C LEU A 641 -35.64 97.61 -0.58
N PHE A 642 -36.91 97.98 -0.43
CA PHE A 642 -38.03 97.21 -1.00
C PHE A 642 -38.16 97.51 -2.52
N LYS A 643 -37.11 97.19 -3.29
CA LYS A 643 -36.98 97.34 -4.75
C LYS A 643 -36.86 95.96 -5.41
N GLU A 644 -37.12 95.90 -6.72
CA GLU A 644 -37.31 94.64 -7.45
C GLU A 644 -36.08 93.72 -7.45
N GLU A 645 -34.87 94.28 -7.53
CA GLU A 645 -33.60 93.53 -7.48
C GLU A 645 -33.31 92.97 -6.08
N ASP A 646 -33.35 93.81 -5.04
CA ASP A 646 -33.16 93.40 -3.64
C ASP A 646 -34.18 92.35 -3.18
N PHE A 647 -35.41 92.45 -3.69
CA PHE A 647 -36.48 91.47 -3.41
C PHE A 647 -36.23 90.14 -4.13
N LYS A 648 -35.64 90.15 -5.33
CA LYS A 648 -35.29 88.94 -6.09
C LYS A 648 -34.14 88.17 -5.44
N GLU A 649 -33.13 88.86 -4.92
CA GLU A 649 -32.06 88.23 -4.13
C GLU A 649 -32.59 87.68 -2.81
N PHE A 650 -33.43 88.45 -2.10
CA PHE A 650 -34.06 87.98 -0.87
C PHE A 650 -34.97 86.77 -1.10
N LYS A 651 -35.65 86.69 -2.25
CA LYS A 651 -36.43 85.52 -2.68
C LYS A 651 -35.54 84.29 -2.83
N GLN A 652 -34.40 84.42 -3.52
CA GLN A 652 -33.45 83.31 -3.70
C GLN A 652 -32.86 82.85 -2.36
N GLU A 653 -32.52 83.77 -1.46
CA GLU A 653 -32.09 83.44 -0.09
C GLU A 653 -33.16 82.64 0.66
N LEU A 654 -34.40 83.08 0.58
CA LEU A 654 -35.53 82.46 1.29
C LEU A 654 -35.87 81.08 0.71
N GLU A 655 -35.74 80.89 -0.60
CA GLU A 655 -35.89 79.60 -1.28
C GLU A 655 -34.79 78.59 -0.92
N VAL A 656 -33.53 79.05 -0.85
CA VAL A 656 -32.39 78.22 -0.40
C VAL A 656 -32.55 77.84 1.07
N LEU A 657 -32.93 78.80 1.91
CA LEU A 657 -33.16 78.57 3.33
C LEU A 657 -34.41 77.69 3.57
N HIS A 658 -35.46 77.84 2.76
CA HIS A 658 -36.60 76.92 2.76
C HIS A 658 -36.19 75.50 2.43
N ARG A 659 -35.37 75.35 1.39
CA ARG A 659 -34.89 74.05 0.93
C ARG A 659 -34.02 73.40 1.99
N LEU A 660 -33.10 74.13 2.61
CA LEU A 660 -32.29 73.65 3.73
C LEU A 660 -33.14 73.26 4.95
N MET A 661 -34.11 74.09 5.34
CA MET A 661 -35.01 73.80 6.46
C MET A 661 -35.89 72.57 6.21
N ARG A 662 -36.43 72.40 5.00
CA ARG A 662 -37.16 71.17 4.63
C ARG A 662 -36.27 69.94 4.68
N LEU A 663 -35.06 70.03 4.10
CA LEU A 663 -34.12 68.90 4.05
C LEU A 663 -33.65 68.51 5.47
N TYR A 664 -33.44 69.50 6.35
CA TYR A 664 -33.10 69.28 7.75
C TYR A 664 -34.27 68.65 8.53
N HIS A 665 -35.50 69.14 8.35
CA HIS A 665 -36.69 68.58 9.00
C HIS A 665 -36.97 67.13 8.58
N VAL A 666 -36.72 66.79 7.32
CA VAL A 666 -36.78 65.40 6.81
C VAL A 666 -35.77 64.51 7.55
N LEU A 667 -34.53 64.99 7.72
CA LEU A 667 -33.49 64.26 8.46
C LEU A 667 -33.81 64.09 9.96
N GLU A 668 -34.36 65.12 10.59
CA GLU A 668 -34.76 65.09 12.00
C GLU A 668 -35.90 64.10 12.26
N LYS A 669 -36.92 64.09 11.39
CA LYS A 669 -38.11 63.25 11.52
C LYS A 669 -37.84 61.76 11.26
N ASP A 670 -36.89 61.44 10.38
CA ASP A 670 -36.59 60.07 9.95
C ASP A 670 -35.65 59.29 10.90
N ARG A 671 -35.27 59.87 12.05
CA ARG A 671 -34.41 59.29 13.11
C ARG A 671 -33.38 58.30 12.54
N PHE A 672 -32.37 58.85 11.89
CA PHE A 672 -31.55 58.20 10.86
C PHE A 672 -31.03 56.78 11.18
N PHE A 673 -30.84 56.35 12.44
CA PHE A 673 -30.49 54.95 12.78
C PHE A 673 -31.17 54.30 14.01
N ALA A 674 -32.19 54.91 14.62
CA ALA A 674 -32.75 54.38 15.88
C ALA A 674 -33.79 53.25 15.70
N ASP A 675 -34.21 52.94 14.47
CA ASP A 675 -35.39 52.13 14.16
C ASP A 675 -35.12 50.89 13.31
N LEU A 676 -34.01 50.17 13.53
CA LEU A 676 -33.72 48.92 12.83
C LEU A 676 -34.80 47.86 13.17
N PRO A 677 -35.63 47.40 12.22
CA PRO A 677 -36.73 46.48 12.51
C PRO A 677 -36.19 45.07 12.76
N LEU A 678 -36.35 44.55 13.97
CA LEU A 678 -36.03 43.15 14.33
C LEU A 678 -37.24 42.21 14.12
N THR A 679 -37.90 42.27 12.96
CA THR A 679 -39.10 41.43 12.71
C THR A 679 -39.16 40.88 11.28
N ASP A 680 -39.75 39.70 11.14
CA ASP A 680 -39.56 38.71 10.06
C ASP A 680 -40.25 38.99 8.70
N THR A 681 -40.67 40.22 8.39
CA THR A 681 -41.33 40.50 7.09
C THR A 681 -40.48 41.37 6.14
N PRO A 682 -40.12 40.87 4.94
CA PRO A 682 -39.33 41.59 3.93
C PRO A 682 -39.87 42.98 3.55
N GLU A 683 -41.19 43.14 3.57
CA GLU A 683 -41.89 44.38 3.21
C GLU A 683 -41.57 45.54 4.16
N ARG A 684 -41.43 45.26 5.47
CA ARG A 684 -41.07 46.28 6.47
C ARG A 684 -39.61 46.70 6.37
N MET A 685 -38.72 45.76 6.03
CA MET A 685 -37.32 46.06 5.74
C MET A 685 -37.15 46.90 4.47
N LEU A 686 -37.90 46.59 3.41
CA LEU A 686 -37.92 47.37 2.16
C LEU A 686 -38.46 48.80 2.37
N ALA A 687 -39.52 48.96 3.17
CA ALA A 687 -40.06 50.27 3.52
C ALA A 687 -39.09 51.09 4.40
N TRP A 688 -38.36 50.45 5.32
CA TRP A 688 -37.30 51.09 6.09
C TRP A 688 -36.12 51.52 5.20
N HIS A 689 -35.69 50.67 4.28
CA HIS A 689 -34.64 50.98 3.29
C HIS A 689 -35.01 52.17 2.39
N GLY A 690 -36.23 52.21 1.86
CA GLY A 690 -36.71 53.33 1.02
C GLY A 690 -36.61 54.69 1.71
N ARG A 691 -36.86 54.72 3.04
CA ARG A 691 -36.69 55.94 3.85
C ARG A 691 -35.22 56.35 3.97
N LYS A 692 -34.29 55.42 4.22
CA LYS A 692 -32.86 55.76 4.41
C LYS A 692 -32.15 56.19 3.12
N VAL A 693 -32.54 55.64 1.96
CA VAL A 693 -32.06 56.12 0.66
C VAL A 693 -32.49 57.57 0.41
N SER A 694 -33.72 57.92 0.76
CA SER A 694 -34.22 59.30 0.70
C SER A 694 -33.43 60.23 1.63
N SER A 695 -33.10 59.80 2.85
CA SER A 695 -32.29 60.58 3.80
C SER A 695 -30.84 60.76 3.34
N LEU A 696 -30.21 59.77 2.69
CA LEU A 696 -28.87 59.90 2.10
C LEU A 696 -28.85 60.83 0.87
N ALA A 697 -29.88 60.76 0.02
CA ALA A 697 -30.08 61.71 -1.07
C ALA A 697 -30.28 63.14 -0.54
N THR A 698 -30.97 63.28 0.59
CA THR A 698 -31.16 64.56 1.31
C THR A 698 -29.83 65.14 1.81
N ILE A 699 -28.94 64.31 2.37
CA ILE A 699 -27.59 64.74 2.78
C ILE A 699 -26.74 65.19 1.59
N LYS A 700 -26.77 64.45 0.47
CA LYS A 700 -26.12 64.88 -0.78
C LYS A 700 -26.69 66.21 -1.29
N ALA A 701 -28.00 66.39 -1.25
CA ALA A 701 -28.66 67.63 -1.64
C ALA A 701 -28.27 68.82 -0.74
N ILE A 702 -28.12 68.61 0.57
CA ILE A 702 -27.59 69.63 1.49
C ILE A 702 -26.16 70.03 1.10
N ARG A 703 -25.32 69.05 0.75
CA ARG A 703 -23.94 69.29 0.26
C ARG A 703 -23.93 70.08 -1.05
N GLU A 704 -24.76 69.73 -2.02
CA GLU A 704 -24.86 70.44 -3.29
C GLU A 704 -25.37 71.88 -3.11
N VAL A 705 -26.34 72.09 -2.21
CA VAL A 705 -26.83 73.43 -1.87
C VAL A 705 -25.75 74.26 -1.15
N SER A 706 -24.85 73.64 -0.38
CA SER A 706 -23.73 74.31 0.28
C SER A 706 -22.55 74.67 -0.64
N LEU A 707 -22.50 74.10 -1.86
CA LEU A 707 -21.45 74.35 -2.87
C LEU A 707 -21.82 75.45 -3.88
N ALA A 708 -23.03 76.02 -3.78
CA ALA A 708 -23.45 77.18 -4.57
C ALA A 708 -22.70 78.46 -4.11
N PRO A 709 -22.51 79.49 -4.97
CA PRO A 709 -21.78 80.71 -4.61
C PRO A 709 -22.34 81.37 -3.34
N PRO A 710 -21.48 82.04 -2.53
CA PRO A 710 -21.79 82.32 -1.13
C PRO A 710 -22.88 83.39 -1.00
N LEU A 711 -24.12 82.96 -0.78
CA LEU A 711 -25.14 83.79 -0.15
C LEU A 711 -24.77 83.92 1.33
N LYS A 712 -24.04 84.98 1.69
CA LYS A 712 -23.60 85.27 3.07
C LYS A 712 -24.81 85.32 4.01
N PRO A 713 -25.03 84.35 4.90
CA PRO A 713 -26.05 84.51 5.91
C PRO A 713 -25.42 85.25 7.10
N ARG A 714 -25.70 86.56 7.24
CA ARG A 714 -25.44 87.29 8.48
C ARG A 714 -26.55 86.96 9.47
N PHE A 715 -26.36 85.92 10.27
CA PHE A 715 -27.22 85.63 11.42
C PHE A 715 -26.89 86.64 12.53
N ARG A 716 -27.87 87.46 12.94
CA ARG A 716 -27.71 88.31 14.14
C ARG A 716 -27.77 87.40 15.36
N GLY A 717 -26.65 87.22 16.05
CA GLY A 717 -26.63 86.55 17.36
C GLY A 717 -25.24 86.09 17.82
N VAL A 718 -24.39 85.61 16.91
CA VAL A 718 -23.01 85.19 17.22
C VAL A 718 -22.16 85.47 15.97
N ASP A 719 -21.02 86.17 16.13
CA ASP A 719 -20.13 86.58 15.02
C ASP A 719 -19.55 85.36 14.27
N PHE A 720 -20.25 84.88 13.25
CA PHE A 720 -19.73 83.96 12.23
C PHE A 720 -19.38 84.79 10.99
N ASP A 721 -18.15 85.29 10.92
CA ASP A 721 -17.68 86.14 9.81
C ASP A 721 -17.17 85.31 8.60
N ALA A 722 -16.80 86.01 7.52
CA ALA A 722 -16.30 85.38 6.29
C ALA A 722 -15.01 84.56 6.50
N VAL A 723 -14.22 84.90 7.53
CA VAL A 723 -12.96 84.23 7.87
C VAL A 723 -13.26 82.87 8.50
N HIS A 724 -14.29 82.76 9.34
CA HIS A 724 -14.72 81.49 9.93
C HIS A 724 -15.31 80.52 8.90
N TRP A 725 -16.03 81.03 7.90
CA TRP A 725 -16.53 80.20 6.79
C TRP A 725 -15.39 79.67 5.91
N GLU A 726 -14.44 80.52 5.50
CA GLU A 726 -13.27 80.08 4.73
C GLU A 726 -12.37 79.11 5.53
N ALA A 727 -12.20 79.34 6.83
CA ALA A 727 -11.50 78.41 7.72
C ALA A 727 -12.23 77.05 7.81
N THR A 728 -13.56 77.04 7.82
CA THR A 728 -14.37 75.80 7.85
C THR A 728 -14.25 75.03 6.54
N VAL A 729 -14.30 75.72 5.39
CA VAL A 729 -14.10 75.11 4.06
C VAL A 729 -12.68 74.55 3.92
N ARG A 730 -11.66 75.31 4.34
CA ARG A 730 -10.26 74.86 4.35
C ARG A 730 -10.05 73.63 5.25
N THR A 731 -10.71 73.59 6.41
CA THR A 731 -10.69 72.42 7.30
C THR A 731 -11.32 71.19 6.65
N LEU A 732 -12.38 71.36 5.84
CA LEU A 732 -13.00 70.27 5.07
C LEU A 732 -12.09 69.75 3.94
N ASP A 733 -11.36 70.64 3.27
CA ASP A 733 -10.38 70.27 2.25
C ASP A 733 -9.15 69.57 2.85
N ASP A 734 -8.64 70.06 3.99
CA ASP A 734 -7.55 69.43 4.73
C ASP A 734 -7.97 68.05 5.29
N LEU A 735 -9.23 67.89 5.74
CA LEU A 735 -9.82 66.58 6.12
C LEU A 735 -9.92 65.62 4.93
N ALA A 736 -10.32 66.10 3.76
CA ALA A 736 -10.38 65.28 2.55
C ALA A 736 -8.98 64.83 2.09
N ALA A 737 -7.99 65.71 2.21
CA ALA A 737 -6.59 65.40 1.90
C ALA A 737 -6.00 64.38 2.89
N LEU A 738 -6.23 64.55 4.20
CA LEU A 738 -5.82 63.60 5.22
C LEU A 738 -6.46 62.22 5.02
N SER A 739 -7.77 62.18 4.70
CA SER A 739 -8.48 60.93 4.41
C SER A 739 -7.85 60.16 3.24
N LYS A 740 -7.52 60.87 2.15
CA LYS A 740 -6.86 60.28 0.98
C LYS A 740 -5.45 59.76 1.29
N LEU A 741 -4.67 60.51 2.10
CA LEU A 741 -3.33 60.11 2.53
C LEU A 741 -3.37 58.88 3.45
N LEU A 742 -4.32 58.84 4.40
CA LEU A 742 -4.53 57.71 5.30
C LEU A 742 -4.88 56.45 4.52
N HIS A 743 -5.84 56.54 3.59
CA HIS A 743 -6.23 55.42 2.75
C HIS A 743 -5.05 54.86 1.94
N ALA A 744 -4.26 55.73 1.28
CA ALA A 744 -3.10 55.30 0.52
C ALA A 744 -2.01 54.65 1.39
N THR A 745 -1.75 55.22 2.57
CA THR A 745 -0.69 54.75 3.49
C THR A 745 -1.07 53.42 4.14
N PHE A 746 -2.32 53.27 4.60
CA PHE A 746 -2.78 52.03 5.22
C PHE A 746 -2.90 50.90 4.20
N LEU A 747 -3.34 51.18 2.97
CA LEU A 747 -3.30 50.20 1.89
C LEU A 747 -1.87 49.69 1.64
N LYS A 748 -0.88 50.58 1.67
CA LYS A 748 0.55 50.22 1.54
C LYS A 748 1.01 49.34 2.72
N TRP A 749 0.68 49.71 3.95
CA TRP A 749 1.09 48.96 5.15
C TRP A 749 0.41 47.59 5.26
N ARG A 750 -0.89 47.49 4.94
CA ARG A 750 -1.65 46.22 4.98
C ARG A 750 -1.08 45.11 4.10
N SER A 751 -0.31 45.47 3.07
CA SER A 751 0.34 44.49 2.21
C SER A 751 1.45 43.68 2.91
N TRP A 752 1.91 44.10 4.10
CA TRP A 752 3.02 43.44 4.81
C TRP A 752 3.05 43.62 6.33
N LEU A 753 2.17 44.42 6.93
CA LEU A 753 2.01 44.58 8.38
C LEU A 753 0.63 44.11 8.83
N HIS A 754 0.57 43.55 10.05
CA HIS A 754 -0.69 43.18 10.67
C HIS A 754 -1.44 44.43 11.19
N ASN A 755 -2.77 44.36 11.26
CA ASN A 755 -3.63 45.47 11.71
C ASN A 755 -3.25 46.03 13.09
N GLY A 756 -2.77 45.18 14.01
CA GLY A 756 -2.27 45.62 15.31
C GLY A 756 -1.03 46.51 15.23
N GLN A 757 -0.08 46.18 14.34
CA GLN A 757 1.13 46.97 14.10
C GLN A 757 0.79 48.29 13.39
N ILE A 758 -0.13 48.23 12.42
CA ILE A 758 -0.66 49.42 11.71
C ILE A 758 -1.30 50.40 12.69
N ARG A 759 -2.09 49.91 13.65
CA ARG A 759 -2.72 50.75 14.68
C ARG A 759 -1.68 51.49 15.52
N LEU A 760 -0.60 50.83 15.92
CA LEU A 760 0.49 51.45 16.69
C LEU A 760 1.24 52.51 15.87
N LEU A 761 1.49 52.25 14.59
CA LEU A 761 2.12 53.23 13.69
C LEU A 761 1.20 54.41 13.39
N ALA A 762 -0.11 54.17 13.24
CA ALA A 762 -1.13 55.19 12.99
C ALA A 762 -1.30 56.18 14.16
N GLN A 763 -0.96 55.78 15.39
CA GLN A 763 -0.90 56.70 16.53
C GLN A 763 0.12 57.83 16.31
N GLY A 764 1.06 57.65 15.37
CA GLY A 764 2.01 58.67 14.93
C GLY A 764 1.37 59.94 14.36
N MET A 765 0.08 59.92 14.01
CA MET A 765 -0.69 61.14 13.73
C MET A 765 -0.67 62.12 14.92
N PHE A 766 -0.62 61.61 16.16
CA PHE A 766 -0.69 62.40 17.39
C PHE A 766 0.57 62.25 18.26
N GLN A 767 1.21 61.07 18.24
CA GLN A 767 2.37 60.71 19.05
C GLN A 767 3.51 60.23 18.16
N VAL A 768 4.16 61.16 17.46
CA VAL A 768 5.22 60.88 16.47
C VAL A 768 6.37 60.09 17.08
N ASP A 769 6.86 60.51 18.25
CA ASP A 769 8.05 59.92 18.86
C ASP A 769 7.80 58.46 19.27
N ALA A 770 6.61 58.16 19.79
CA ALA A 770 6.22 56.80 20.16
C ALA A 770 6.08 55.89 18.93
N ALA A 771 5.45 56.38 17.86
CA ALA A 771 5.28 55.64 16.61
C ALA A 771 6.62 55.41 15.88
N LYS A 772 7.53 56.40 15.89
CA LYS A 772 8.88 56.26 15.35
C LYS A 772 9.71 55.27 16.15
N SER A 773 9.67 55.34 17.49
CA SER A 773 10.35 54.36 18.34
C SER A 773 9.86 52.93 18.07
N PHE A 774 8.56 52.74 17.82
CA PHE A 774 8.01 51.44 17.42
C PHE A 774 8.45 51.02 16.00
N ALA A 775 8.51 51.94 15.04
CA ALA A 775 9.03 51.68 13.70
C ALA A 775 10.51 51.27 13.71
N ASP A 776 11.33 51.94 14.54
CA ASP A 776 12.75 51.62 14.73
C ASP A 776 12.91 50.26 15.43
N ALA A 777 12.04 49.93 16.40
CA ALA A 777 12.00 48.62 17.03
C ALA A 777 11.65 47.51 16.03
N LEU A 778 10.70 47.75 15.12
CA LEU A 778 10.38 46.81 14.01
C LEU A 778 11.59 46.63 13.08
N ALA A 779 12.27 47.71 12.71
CA ALA A 779 13.40 47.68 11.78
C ALA A 779 14.64 46.98 12.37
N SER A 780 15.00 47.31 13.61
CA SER A 780 16.16 46.73 14.32
C SER A 780 15.98 45.23 14.57
N THR A 781 14.83 44.83 15.12
CA THR A 781 14.55 43.40 15.40
C THR A 781 14.43 42.57 14.12
N PHE A 782 13.91 43.13 13.02
CA PHE A 782 13.79 42.42 11.74
C PHE A 782 15.14 42.12 11.09
N ALA A 783 16.14 42.98 11.27
CA ALA A 783 17.45 42.82 10.65
C ALA A 783 18.20 41.60 11.18
N GLU A 784 18.00 41.26 12.45
CA GLU A 784 18.68 40.16 13.15
C GLU A 784 17.83 38.88 13.18
N ALA A 785 16.50 38.99 13.26
CA ALA A 785 15.60 37.87 13.56
C ALA A 785 14.76 37.34 12.37
N PHE A 786 15.02 37.77 11.13
CA PHE A 786 14.16 37.35 9.99
C PHE A 786 14.07 35.83 9.80
N GLU A 787 15.21 35.12 9.90
CA GLU A 787 15.22 33.66 9.76
C GLU A 787 14.53 32.97 10.95
N ASP A 788 14.64 33.54 12.16
CA ASP A 788 13.97 33.01 13.36
C ASP A 788 12.44 33.22 13.29
N LEU A 789 11.99 34.38 12.80
CA LEU A 789 10.57 34.66 12.57
C LEU A 789 9.98 33.72 11.50
N ARG A 790 10.75 33.43 10.44
CA ARG A 790 10.38 32.46 9.41
C ARG A 790 10.39 31.03 9.94
N GLY A 791 11.38 30.67 10.76
CA GLY A 791 11.46 29.38 11.45
C GLY A 791 10.26 29.14 12.36
N LEU A 792 9.89 30.15 13.15
CA LEU A 792 8.71 30.14 13.99
C LEU A 792 7.41 29.98 13.17
N ASP A 793 7.28 30.69 12.05
CA ASP A 793 6.11 30.57 11.16
C ASP A 793 6.02 29.23 10.41
N ASN A 794 7.14 28.49 10.30
CA ASN A 794 7.13 27.11 9.78
C ASN A 794 6.70 26.09 10.86
N LEU A 795 6.89 26.44 12.14
CA LEU A 795 6.59 25.59 13.29
C LEU A 795 5.18 25.77 13.83
N ILE A 796 4.51 26.89 13.54
CA ILE A 796 3.11 27.17 13.90
C ILE A 796 2.22 26.69 12.74
#